data_AF-A0A411HKB5-F1
#
_entry.id   AF-A0A411HKB5-F1
#
_cell.length_a   1.000
_cell.length_b   1.000
_cell.length_c   1.000
_cell.angle_alpha   90.00
_cell.angle_beta   90.00
_cell.angle_gamma   90.00
#
_symmetry.space_group_name_H-M   'P 1'
#
loop_
_entity.id
_entity.type
_entity.pdbx_description
1 polymer ?
#
loop_
_entity_poly.entity_id
_entity_poly.type
_entity_poly.pdbx_seq_one_letter_code
_entity_poly.pdbx_strand_id
1 'polypeptide(L)'
;MTRAITYNSINTRIFFPRTNLARENLLPRCLLAALLVSVVAITLGAPLTAQATTIGCTGTTGDSHALIVAITNANDSASGGDTIDLGAGCTYTFTVADNWWYGPNALPPIASNVVINGHGSTLLASHIDGPTPITANAFRFFYISGGLELRAANLTLNNLTLSGGYAKGGDSLIGGGGSGMGGAIFNQGYLTLNALTITGNTAIGGSGGAPAESGGGGGGMGQNGQSNNDGGGFGADYGAFGGAGNIYLTDYNGGGGGGGFIFGANGIPQIPDDGSGGLGGGLGGLGSMSADGGNGGRSFFYSGYGGNFGLGGIGVHYGQGSFGGGGGGSGAGGGKAGYLAVGGSGGFGGGGGGGRTGGSGGFGGGGGGNNTSATGGSGGDGGFGGGAGGGATGYGNGASGAGFGGAIFNHTGILTLINVTINGNSAQGGTGTTSGSGLGGAIFNLNGTVNLNFCTIAGNSVSGTNGTDTSKGAGDGAIYSLAFGNKIQDGTASIASMTIRNSIIYANAGASNGLVNNVVTGTLASNTGNIAQLIYGGGNIVDSTANFGTATNSGPAPLVANPNVGPLQNNGGNTLTMALAAGSPAIDAGMACAGNTPATDQIGNARVWARAPDLGAYEYASQAGSNDDIFGGNFDAANQCP
;
A
#
# COMPACT_ATOMS: atom_id res chain seq x y z
N MET A 1 4.58 -32.66 -82.88
CA MET A 1 4.35 -31.20 -83.02
C MET A 1 4.44 -30.56 -81.65
N THR A 2 5.60 -29.96 -81.38
CA THR A 2 5.78 -28.59 -80.85
C THR A 2 4.66 -27.98 -79.99
N ARG A 3 4.93 -27.74 -78.69
CA ARG A 3 5.20 -26.42 -78.06
C ARG A 3 4.77 -26.37 -76.60
N ALA A 4 5.76 -26.26 -75.72
CA ALA A 4 5.65 -25.66 -74.40
C ALA A 4 5.42 -24.14 -74.54
N ILE A 5 4.60 -23.57 -73.66
CA ILE A 5 4.29 -22.13 -73.63
C ILE A 5 5.12 -21.47 -72.54
N THR A 6 5.92 -20.49 -72.96
CA THR A 6 6.61 -19.48 -72.14
C THR A 6 6.36 -18.10 -72.78
N TYR A 7 6.43 -17.05 -71.95
CA TYR A 7 6.43 -15.58 -72.21
C TYR A 7 5.05 -14.92 -72.44
N ASN A 8 4.73 -13.74 -71.88
CA ASN A 8 5.61 -12.58 -71.66
C ASN A 8 5.10 -11.63 -70.55
N SER A 9 6.06 -10.95 -69.89
CA SER A 9 5.89 -9.88 -68.91
C SER A 9 5.97 -8.49 -69.54
N ILE A 10 5.15 -7.53 -69.10
CA ILE A 10 5.34 -6.07 -69.30
C ILE A 10 5.04 -5.42 -67.93
N ASN A 11 5.98 -4.94 -67.10
CA ASN A 11 7.01 -3.88 -67.19
C ASN A 11 6.47 -2.43 -67.19
N THR A 12 6.44 -1.81 -66.00
CA THR A 12 6.60 -0.36 -65.82
C THR A 12 7.48 -0.08 -64.61
N ARG A 13 8.78 0.16 -64.87
CA ARG A 13 9.74 0.82 -63.97
C ARG A 13 9.89 2.27 -64.41
N ILE A 14 9.78 3.22 -63.48
CA ILE A 14 10.18 4.62 -63.71
C ILE A 14 11.49 4.89 -62.99
N PHE A 15 12.38 5.54 -63.74
CA PHE A 15 13.81 5.76 -63.56
C PHE A 15 14.17 6.76 -62.44
N PHE A 16 15.29 6.49 -61.76
CA PHE A 16 16.13 7.51 -61.10
C PHE A 16 17.21 7.98 -62.08
N PRO A 17 17.52 9.28 -62.17
CA PRO A 17 18.81 9.74 -62.67
C PRO A 17 19.77 10.01 -61.50
N ARG A 18 20.92 9.34 -61.53
CA ARG A 18 22.14 9.75 -60.82
C ARG A 18 22.88 10.78 -61.66
N THR A 19 23.33 11.87 -61.05
CA THR A 19 24.53 12.59 -61.50
C THR A 19 25.51 12.67 -60.33
N ASN A 20 26.68 12.06 -60.54
CA ASN A 20 27.86 12.18 -59.71
C ASN A 20 28.55 13.51 -60.01
N LEU A 21 28.80 14.34 -58.99
CA LEU A 21 29.95 15.24 -58.98
C LEU A 21 30.59 15.24 -57.57
N ALA A 22 31.79 14.67 -57.55
CA ALA A 22 32.96 14.94 -56.71
C ALA A 22 32.81 15.19 -55.19
N ARG A 23 33.42 14.27 -54.43
CA ARG A 23 34.18 14.57 -53.19
C ARG A 23 34.95 15.88 -53.38
N GLU A 24 34.82 16.84 -52.47
CA GLU A 24 35.91 17.55 -51.76
C GLU A 24 35.34 18.38 -50.58
N ASN A 25 36.03 18.29 -49.43
CA ASN A 25 36.08 19.25 -48.31
C ASN A 25 34.95 19.29 -47.24
N LEU A 26 35.20 18.51 -46.18
CA LEU A 26 34.72 18.67 -44.81
C LEU A 26 35.22 20.00 -44.19
N LEU A 27 34.32 20.68 -43.45
CA LEU A 27 34.51 21.93 -42.65
C LEU A 27 34.83 23.18 -43.49
N PRO A 28 34.19 24.38 -43.35
CA PRO A 28 33.31 24.91 -42.29
C PRO A 28 32.14 25.82 -42.79
N ARG A 29 30.86 25.52 -42.48
CA ARG A 29 29.74 26.48 -42.71
C ARG A 29 28.66 26.47 -41.61
N CYS A 30 29.09 26.34 -40.36
CA CYS A 30 28.29 26.54 -39.14
C CYS A 30 27.96 28.02 -38.83
N LEU A 31 27.86 28.92 -39.81
CA LEU A 31 27.77 30.37 -39.54
C LEU A 31 26.54 31.09 -40.11
N LEU A 32 25.53 30.38 -40.63
CA LEU A 32 24.33 31.01 -41.19
C LEU A 32 23.00 30.48 -40.64
N ALA A 33 23.00 29.96 -39.41
CA ALA A 33 21.79 29.54 -38.67
C ALA A 33 21.62 30.30 -37.34
N ALA A 34 22.23 31.50 -37.24
CA ALA A 34 22.25 32.30 -36.02
C ALA A 34 21.39 33.58 -36.07
N LEU A 35 20.50 33.74 -37.06
CA LEU A 35 19.78 35.01 -37.26
C LEU A 35 18.26 34.87 -37.50
N LEU A 36 17.61 33.92 -36.80
CA LEU A 36 16.15 33.79 -36.77
C LEU A 36 15.62 33.35 -35.39
N VAL A 37 16.27 33.80 -34.31
CA VAL A 37 15.77 33.68 -32.93
C VAL A 37 15.83 35.06 -32.28
N SER A 38 14.79 35.87 -32.49
CA SER A 38 14.59 37.11 -31.75
C SER A 38 13.16 37.60 -31.94
N VAL A 39 12.23 37.04 -31.17
CA VAL A 39 11.29 37.72 -30.25
C VAL A 39 10.42 36.61 -29.64
N VAL A 40 10.98 35.87 -28.68
CA VAL A 40 10.20 35.31 -27.58
C VAL A 40 10.63 36.13 -26.39
N ALA A 41 9.71 36.89 -25.81
CA ALA A 41 9.96 37.53 -24.54
C ALA A 41 10.25 36.42 -23.52
N ILE A 42 11.53 36.20 -23.23
CA ILE A 42 11.95 35.46 -22.05
C ILE A 42 11.56 36.36 -20.89
N THR A 43 10.34 36.18 -20.38
CA THR A 43 10.12 36.42 -18.97
C THR A 43 11.04 35.43 -18.28
N LEU A 44 12.16 35.94 -17.75
CA LEU A 44 12.93 35.25 -16.72
C LEU A 44 11.93 34.99 -15.59
N GLY A 45 11.27 33.82 -15.62
CA GLY A 45 10.50 33.34 -14.50
C GLY A 45 11.45 33.34 -13.32
N ALA A 46 11.14 34.10 -12.27
CA ALA A 46 11.84 34.02 -11.01
C ALA A 46 12.01 32.53 -10.63
N PRO A 47 13.12 32.12 -10.00
CA PRO A 47 13.21 30.77 -9.47
C PRO A 47 11.95 30.52 -8.64
N LEU A 48 11.17 29.51 -9.04
CA LEU A 48 10.00 29.06 -8.32
C LEU A 48 10.47 28.67 -6.91
N THR A 49 10.21 29.53 -5.95
CA THR A 49 10.63 29.34 -4.55
C THR A 49 9.57 28.49 -3.88
N ALA A 50 10.01 27.52 -3.07
CA ALA A 50 9.14 26.78 -2.16
C ALA A 50 8.30 27.76 -1.34
N GLN A 51 6.98 27.61 -1.34
CA GLN A 51 6.10 28.47 -0.58
C GLN A 51 5.99 27.92 0.85
N ALA A 52 6.32 28.74 1.84
CA ALA A 52 6.02 28.45 3.24
C ALA A 52 4.61 28.97 3.57
N THR A 53 3.74 28.11 4.08
CA THR A 53 2.39 28.48 4.52
C THR A 53 2.20 28.06 5.97
N THR A 54 1.77 29.01 6.82
CA THR A 54 1.48 28.72 8.22
C THR A 54 -0.01 28.49 8.43
N ILE A 55 -0.36 27.38 9.06
CA ILE A 55 -1.73 27.02 9.43
C ILE A 55 -1.85 27.19 10.94
N GLY A 56 -2.42 28.31 11.36
CA GLY A 56 -2.54 28.64 12.78
C GLY A 56 -3.53 27.76 13.54
N CYS A 57 -3.70 28.08 14.82
CA CYS A 57 -4.71 27.48 15.67
C CYS A 57 -5.33 28.51 16.61
N THR A 58 -6.56 28.26 17.05
CA THR A 58 -7.26 29.07 18.05
C THR A 58 -7.25 28.31 19.36
N GLY A 59 -6.46 28.78 20.34
CA GLY A 59 -6.13 27.98 21.53
C GLY A 59 -5.33 26.75 21.13
N THR A 60 -5.85 25.55 21.42
CA THR A 60 -5.24 24.26 21.01
C THR A 60 -5.92 23.66 19.77
N THR A 61 -6.91 24.34 19.17
CA THR A 61 -7.69 23.81 18.04
C THR A 61 -7.13 24.30 16.72
N GLY A 62 -6.55 23.39 15.93
CA GLY A 62 -6.01 23.66 14.61
C GLY A 62 -7.08 23.81 13.53
N ASP A 63 -6.81 24.62 12.52
CA ASP A 63 -7.69 24.75 11.35
C ASP A 63 -7.42 23.63 10.33
N SER A 64 -8.15 22.52 10.48
CA SER A 64 -8.03 21.35 9.58
C SER A 64 -8.43 21.67 8.14
N HIS A 65 -9.35 22.61 7.93
CA HIS A 65 -9.77 22.99 6.58
C HIS A 65 -8.67 23.78 5.87
N ALA A 66 -8.03 24.72 6.57
CA ALA A 66 -6.87 25.44 6.04
C ALA A 66 -5.70 24.49 5.70
N LEU A 67 -5.50 23.42 6.49
CA LEU A 67 -4.50 22.38 6.16
C LEU A 67 -4.85 21.64 4.86
N ILE A 68 -6.12 21.25 4.67
CA ILE A 68 -6.59 20.64 3.40
C ILE A 68 -6.30 21.59 2.22
N VAL A 69 -6.69 22.86 2.33
CA VAL A 69 -6.46 23.87 1.29
C VAL A 69 -4.97 24.06 1.00
N ALA A 70 -4.12 24.08 2.02
CA ALA A 70 -2.68 24.25 1.85
C ALA A 70 -2.04 23.07 1.11
N ILE A 71 -2.47 21.83 1.39
CA ILE A 71 -1.98 20.64 0.66
C ILE A 71 -2.47 20.68 -0.81
N THR A 72 -3.73 21.05 -1.05
CA THR A 72 -4.25 21.20 -2.43
C THR A 72 -3.42 22.21 -3.21
N ASN A 73 -3.16 23.39 -2.63
CA ASN A 73 -2.32 24.40 -3.25
C ASN A 73 -0.89 23.89 -3.51
N ALA A 74 -0.33 23.10 -2.59
CA ALA A 74 0.99 22.51 -2.73
C ALA A 74 1.07 21.43 -3.82
N ASN A 75 -0.04 20.76 -4.12
CA ASN A 75 -0.12 19.82 -5.23
C ASN A 75 -0.19 20.54 -6.59
N ASP A 76 -0.87 21.68 -6.62
CA ASP A 76 -1.07 22.50 -7.82
C ASP A 76 0.12 23.44 -8.12
N SER A 77 1.02 23.63 -7.16
CA SER A 77 2.16 24.53 -7.33
C SER A 77 3.15 24.01 -8.38
N ALA A 78 3.55 24.89 -9.29
CA ALA A 78 4.54 24.60 -10.31
C ALA A 78 5.96 24.48 -9.72
N SER A 79 6.19 25.02 -8.52
CA SER A 79 7.45 24.99 -7.79
C SER A 79 7.81 23.59 -7.31
N GLY A 80 6.85 22.87 -6.72
CA GLY A 80 7.11 21.69 -5.91
C GLY A 80 7.95 22.04 -4.66
N GLY A 81 7.71 21.36 -3.55
CA GLY A 81 8.52 21.52 -2.33
C GLY A 81 7.96 22.52 -1.33
N ASP A 82 6.65 22.71 -1.30
CA ASP A 82 6.03 23.65 -0.36
C ASP A 82 6.15 23.14 1.09
N THR A 83 6.37 24.08 1.99
CA THR A 83 6.50 23.82 3.43
C THR A 83 5.25 24.32 4.13
N ILE A 84 4.62 23.45 4.90
CA ILE A 84 3.42 23.74 5.67
C ILE A 84 3.81 23.68 7.16
N ASP A 85 3.75 24.82 7.82
CA ASP A 85 4.00 24.94 9.26
C ASP A 85 2.67 24.96 10.01
N LEU A 86 2.42 23.97 10.85
CA LEU A 86 1.27 23.96 11.73
C LEU A 86 1.50 24.87 12.95
N GLY A 87 0.43 25.29 13.62
CA GLY A 87 0.54 25.91 14.93
C GLY A 87 1.20 24.94 15.92
N ALA A 88 1.89 25.45 16.94
CA ALA A 88 2.57 24.60 17.91
C ALA A 88 1.59 23.91 18.88
N GLY A 89 1.70 22.59 19.03
CA GLY A 89 0.90 21.81 19.98
C GLY A 89 -0.61 21.81 19.73
N CYS A 90 -1.06 22.11 18.51
CA CYS A 90 -2.48 22.19 18.19
C CYS A 90 -3.01 20.80 17.75
N THR A 91 -4.32 20.60 17.84
CA THR A 91 -5.01 19.40 17.34
C THR A 91 -5.85 19.76 16.13
N TYR A 92 -5.53 19.14 14.99
CA TYR A 92 -6.26 19.25 13.73
C TYR A 92 -7.15 18.02 13.60
N THR A 93 -8.44 18.21 13.87
CA THR A 93 -9.44 17.13 13.85
C THR A 93 -10.10 17.01 12.49
N PHE A 94 -10.18 15.79 11.97
CA PHE A 94 -10.89 15.44 10.74
C PHE A 94 -12.07 14.54 11.07
N THR A 95 -13.23 14.81 10.47
CA THR A 95 -14.48 14.08 10.75
C THR A 95 -15.06 13.38 9.52
N VAL A 96 -14.53 13.68 8.34
CA VAL A 96 -14.98 13.14 7.05
C VAL A 96 -13.77 12.89 6.14
N ALA A 97 -13.93 11.98 5.18
CA ALA A 97 -12.96 11.80 4.11
C ALA A 97 -13.01 12.96 3.10
N ASP A 98 -11.85 13.33 2.59
CA ASP A 98 -11.64 14.31 1.52
C ASP A 98 -11.60 13.64 0.14
N ASN A 99 -10.96 12.48 0.03
CA ASN A 99 -10.83 11.72 -1.22
C ASN A 99 -10.76 10.21 -0.99
N TRP A 100 -10.78 9.44 -2.09
CA TRP A 100 -10.87 7.97 -2.08
C TRP A 100 -9.72 7.27 -2.82
N TRP A 101 -8.56 7.92 -2.94
CA TRP A 101 -7.39 7.27 -3.52
C TRP A 101 -6.95 6.08 -2.66
N TYR A 102 -7.10 4.88 -3.22
CA TYR A 102 -6.81 3.60 -2.56
C TYR A 102 -7.62 3.32 -1.29
N GLY A 103 -8.75 3.99 -1.11
CA GLY A 103 -9.53 4.02 0.15
C GLY A 103 -9.78 5.45 0.63
N PRO A 104 -10.68 5.67 1.62
CA PRO A 104 -10.99 7.01 2.12
C PRO A 104 -9.81 7.64 2.88
N ASN A 105 -9.45 8.88 2.53
CA ASN A 105 -8.38 9.67 3.16
C ASN A 105 -8.93 11.02 3.64
N ALA A 106 -8.52 11.50 4.82
CA ALA A 106 -8.92 12.77 5.40
C ALA A 106 -8.25 14.00 4.77
N LEU A 107 -7.13 13.79 4.07
CA LEU A 107 -6.35 14.86 3.42
C LEU A 107 -6.19 14.57 1.92
N PRO A 108 -6.03 15.61 1.08
CA PRO A 108 -5.79 15.45 -0.35
C PRO A 108 -4.63 14.49 -0.64
N PRO A 109 -4.65 13.77 -1.78
CA PRO A 109 -3.55 12.90 -2.15
C PRO A 109 -2.26 13.70 -2.27
N ILE A 110 -1.14 13.21 -1.72
CA ILE A 110 0.14 13.89 -1.89
C ILE A 110 0.70 13.53 -3.27
N ALA A 111 0.78 14.52 -4.14
CA ALA A 111 1.17 14.38 -5.55
C ALA A 111 2.30 15.35 -5.94
N SER A 112 2.97 15.96 -4.95
CA SER A 112 4.14 16.83 -5.12
C SER A 112 5.13 16.60 -3.98
N ASN A 113 6.18 17.42 -3.91
CA ASN A 113 7.05 17.45 -2.74
C ASN A 113 6.42 18.36 -1.69
N VAL A 114 6.15 17.83 -0.49
CA VAL A 114 5.51 18.55 0.62
C VAL A 114 6.28 18.28 1.91
N VAL A 115 6.59 19.33 2.66
CA VAL A 115 7.12 19.22 4.01
C VAL A 115 6.06 19.74 4.98
N ILE A 116 5.69 18.94 5.98
CA ILE A 116 4.77 19.36 7.04
C ILE A 116 5.50 19.35 8.38
N ASN A 117 5.65 20.55 8.95
CA ASN A 117 6.21 20.74 10.28
C ASN A 117 5.07 20.84 11.29
N GLY A 118 4.95 19.82 12.14
CA GLY A 118 3.87 19.74 13.12
C GLY A 118 4.06 20.60 14.35
N HIS A 119 5.30 20.91 14.73
CA HIS A 119 5.61 21.63 15.97
C HIS A 119 4.90 21.02 17.21
N GLY A 120 4.85 19.69 17.27
CA GLY A 120 4.18 18.90 18.32
C GLY A 120 2.66 18.78 18.18
N SER A 121 2.10 19.20 17.05
CA SER A 121 0.67 19.06 16.76
C SER A 121 0.23 17.62 16.57
N THR A 122 -1.07 17.41 16.76
CA THR A 122 -1.76 16.15 16.50
C THR A 122 -2.68 16.27 15.30
N LEU A 123 -2.57 15.35 14.34
CA LEU A 123 -3.62 15.08 13.37
C LEU A 123 -4.51 13.97 13.95
N LEU A 124 -5.78 14.29 14.19
CA LEU A 124 -6.74 13.41 14.84
C LEU A 124 -7.85 13.04 13.86
N ALA A 125 -8.01 11.75 13.57
CA ALA A 125 -9.17 11.23 12.88
C ALA A 125 -10.27 10.93 13.91
N SER A 126 -11.39 11.64 13.80
CA SER A 126 -12.55 11.51 14.68
C SER A 126 -13.73 10.99 13.87
N HIS A 127 -13.90 9.68 13.86
CA HIS A 127 -14.94 9.04 13.07
C HIS A 127 -16.34 9.20 13.68
N ILE A 128 -17.34 9.27 12.81
CA ILE A 128 -18.73 9.05 13.19
C ILE A 128 -18.88 7.58 13.64
N ASP A 129 -19.55 7.36 14.77
CA ASP A 129 -19.72 6.05 15.42
C ASP A 129 -18.42 5.37 15.91
N GLY A 130 -17.36 6.15 16.15
CA GLY A 130 -16.11 5.67 16.75
C GLY A 130 -16.29 5.10 18.17
N PRO A 131 -15.40 4.19 18.65
CA PRO A 131 -14.03 3.95 18.18
C PRO A 131 -13.88 2.91 17.05
N THR A 132 -14.95 2.23 16.66
CA THR A 132 -14.95 1.19 15.60
C THR A 132 -15.94 1.57 14.50
N PRO A 133 -15.59 2.54 13.63
CA PRO A 133 -16.50 3.03 12.62
C PRO A 133 -16.90 1.95 11.61
N ILE A 134 -18.10 2.09 11.05
CA ILE A 134 -18.51 1.34 9.85
C ILE A 134 -17.66 1.77 8.65
N THR A 135 -17.63 0.94 7.59
CA THR A 135 -16.82 1.18 6.38
C THR A 135 -17.01 2.60 5.80
N ALA A 136 -18.25 3.10 5.77
CA ALA A 136 -18.57 4.43 5.22
C ALA A 136 -17.98 5.61 6.02
N ASN A 137 -17.72 5.42 7.33
CA ASN A 137 -17.21 6.46 8.22
C ASN A 137 -15.70 6.30 8.51
N ALA A 138 -15.09 5.21 8.04
CA ALA A 138 -13.68 4.91 8.22
C ALA A 138 -12.83 5.69 7.21
N PHE A 139 -11.75 6.30 7.68
CA PHE A 139 -10.76 6.96 6.84
C PHE A 139 -9.38 6.99 7.51
N ARG A 140 -8.33 7.02 6.70
CA ARG A 140 -6.94 7.27 7.15
C ARG A 140 -6.54 8.72 6.85
N PHE A 141 -5.31 9.11 7.14
CA PHE A 141 -4.85 10.48 6.86
C PHE A 141 -4.37 10.65 5.43
N PHE A 142 -3.40 9.85 5.01
CA PHE A 142 -2.62 10.12 3.81
C PHE A 142 -2.64 8.97 2.80
N TYR A 143 -2.76 9.34 1.53
CA TYR A 143 -2.23 8.60 0.39
C TYR A 143 -1.06 9.38 -0.23
N ILE A 144 0.08 8.71 -0.46
CA ILE A 144 1.27 9.31 -1.09
C ILE A 144 1.53 8.62 -2.43
N SER A 145 1.50 9.40 -3.51
CA SER A 145 1.63 8.90 -4.88
C SER A 145 3.04 8.41 -5.23
N GLY A 146 3.10 7.24 -5.88
CA GLY A 146 4.32 6.63 -6.41
C GLY A 146 4.68 7.02 -7.84
N GLY A 147 3.89 7.86 -8.52
CA GLY A 147 4.17 8.23 -9.92
C GLY A 147 3.45 7.38 -10.96
N LEU A 148 2.49 6.54 -10.56
CA LEU A 148 1.83 5.61 -11.46
C LEU A 148 0.55 6.21 -12.08
N GLU A 149 -0.32 6.82 -11.27
CA GLU A 149 -1.57 7.48 -11.70
C GLU A 149 -1.53 9.00 -11.50
N LEU A 150 -0.84 9.43 -10.44
CA LEU A 150 -0.52 10.82 -10.14
C LEU A 150 0.99 11.03 -10.25
N ARG A 151 1.44 12.28 -10.32
CA ARG A 151 2.87 12.60 -10.24
C ARG A 151 3.48 12.00 -8.97
N ALA A 152 4.71 11.50 -9.07
CA ALA A 152 5.43 10.95 -7.93
C ALA A 152 5.62 12.01 -6.85
N ALA A 153 5.49 11.61 -5.60
CA ALA A 153 5.44 12.52 -4.48
C ALA A 153 6.51 12.21 -3.42
N ASN A 154 6.90 13.26 -2.70
CA ASN A 154 7.79 13.17 -1.54
C ASN A 154 7.15 13.92 -0.37
N LEU A 155 6.76 13.18 0.67
CA LEU A 155 6.22 13.74 1.90
C LEU A 155 7.26 13.63 3.01
N THR A 156 7.58 14.76 3.64
CA THR A 156 8.31 14.80 4.91
C THR A 156 7.39 15.27 6.02
N LEU A 157 7.25 14.47 7.07
CA LEU A 157 6.52 14.84 8.29
C LEU A 157 7.52 15.02 9.43
N ASN A 158 7.43 16.14 10.15
CA ASN A 158 8.31 16.47 11.27
C ASN A 158 7.49 16.77 12.53
N ASN A 159 7.84 16.17 13.67
CA ASN A 159 7.28 16.52 14.99
C ASN A 159 5.73 16.49 15.03
N LEU A 160 5.14 15.37 14.60
CA LEU A 160 3.69 15.17 14.53
C LEU A 160 3.24 13.95 15.32
N THR A 161 2.02 14.03 15.83
CA THR A 161 1.27 12.84 16.27
C THR A 161 0.18 12.52 15.25
N LEU A 162 0.14 11.28 14.75
CA LEU A 162 -0.96 10.76 13.92
C LEU A 162 -1.79 9.79 14.75
N SER A 163 -3.06 10.13 14.99
CA SER A 163 -3.91 9.37 15.92
C SER A 163 -5.31 9.09 15.42
N GLY A 164 -5.76 7.85 15.63
CA GLY A 164 -7.15 7.44 15.43
C GLY A 164 -7.53 7.10 13.99
N GLY A 165 -6.58 7.11 13.04
CA GLY A 165 -6.87 6.75 11.65
C GLY A 165 -7.38 5.31 11.53
N TYR A 166 -8.33 5.08 10.63
CA TYR A 166 -9.02 3.81 10.50
C TYR A 166 -9.23 3.44 9.02
N ALA A 167 -8.52 2.41 8.55
CA ALA A 167 -8.70 1.85 7.21
C ALA A 167 -9.50 0.55 7.30
N LYS A 168 -10.72 0.52 6.74
CA LYS A 168 -11.59 -0.66 6.75
C LYS A 168 -11.92 -1.16 5.34
N GLY A 169 -11.67 -2.44 5.10
CA GLY A 169 -12.17 -3.14 3.92
C GLY A 169 -13.69 -3.31 3.94
N GLY A 170 -14.29 -3.34 2.76
CA GLY A 170 -15.73 -3.50 2.58
C GLY A 170 -16.24 -4.87 3.03
N ASP A 171 -17.36 -4.86 3.74
CA ASP A 171 -18.07 -6.07 4.16
C ASP A 171 -18.90 -6.64 2.98
N SER A 172 -19.11 -7.96 2.97
CA SER A 172 -19.96 -8.65 1.99
C SER A 172 -20.76 -9.81 2.62
N LEU A 173 -21.92 -10.16 2.06
CA LEU A 173 -22.74 -11.30 2.51
C LEU A 173 -22.25 -12.60 1.86
N ILE A 174 -22.53 -12.74 0.56
CA ILE A 174 -22.12 -13.91 -0.24
C ILE A 174 -20.76 -13.67 -0.87
N GLY A 175 -20.45 -12.44 -1.28
CA GLY A 175 -19.10 -12.08 -1.70
C GLY A 175 -18.12 -12.11 -0.52
N GLY A 176 -16.83 -12.19 -0.82
CA GLY A 176 -15.78 -12.05 0.16
C GLY A 176 -15.54 -10.59 0.54
N GLY A 177 -15.05 -10.34 1.75
CA GLY A 177 -14.70 -9.01 2.23
C GLY A 177 -13.43 -8.45 1.56
N GLY A 178 -13.36 -7.13 1.43
CA GLY A 178 -12.16 -6.41 0.97
C GLY A 178 -11.11 -6.23 2.07
N SER A 179 -9.96 -5.65 1.76
CA SER A 179 -8.87 -5.44 2.73
C SER A 179 -8.86 -4.03 3.33
N GLY A 180 -8.46 -3.90 4.61
CA GLY A 180 -8.06 -2.63 5.19
C GLY A 180 -6.55 -2.45 5.09
N MET A 181 -6.08 -1.30 4.60
CA MET A 181 -4.65 -1.04 4.38
C MET A 181 -4.22 0.32 4.92
N GLY A 182 -3.27 0.32 5.86
CA GLY A 182 -2.60 1.53 6.35
C GLY A 182 -3.51 2.39 7.20
N GLY A 183 -3.69 2.06 8.49
CA GLY A 183 -4.65 2.76 9.35
C GLY A 183 -4.40 4.27 9.44
N ALA A 184 -3.14 4.72 9.38
CA ALA A 184 -2.79 6.13 9.24
C ALA A 184 -2.41 6.50 7.79
N ILE A 185 -1.60 5.67 7.12
CA ILE A 185 -0.93 6.02 5.88
C ILE A 185 -0.89 4.86 4.88
N PHE A 186 -1.23 5.17 3.63
CA PHE A 186 -0.91 4.34 2.46
C PHE A 186 0.17 5.04 1.61
N ASN A 187 1.37 4.46 1.52
CA ASN A 187 2.51 5.05 0.82
C ASN A 187 2.88 4.27 -0.45
N GLN A 188 2.96 4.95 -1.60
CA GLN A 188 3.63 4.45 -2.80
C GLN A 188 4.78 5.35 -3.26
N GLY A 189 4.90 6.56 -2.71
CA GLY A 189 5.97 7.51 -3.01
C GLY A 189 7.12 7.45 -2.01
N TYR A 190 7.75 8.60 -1.81
CA TYR A 190 8.80 8.79 -0.82
C TYR A 190 8.20 9.39 0.45
N LEU A 191 8.35 8.70 1.57
CA LEU A 191 7.85 9.14 2.88
C LEU A 191 8.99 9.18 3.89
N THR A 192 9.24 10.37 4.45
CA THR A 192 10.20 10.58 5.52
C THR A 192 9.49 11.04 6.78
N LEU A 193 9.69 10.32 7.88
CA LEU A 193 9.08 10.58 9.18
C LEU A 193 10.17 10.91 10.20
N ASN A 194 10.13 12.12 10.76
CA ASN A 194 11.13 12.60 11.71
C ASN A 194 10.49 13.03 13.03
N ALA A 195 10.84 12.36 14.13
CA ALA A 195 10.33 12.66 15.47
C ALA A 195 8.79 12.56 15.58
N LEU A 196 8.20 11.53 14.95
CA LEU A 196 6.75 11.30 14.97
C LEU A 196 6.33 10.34 16.09
N THR A 197 5.10 10.53 16.56
CA THR A 197 4.30 9.49 17.23
C THR A 197 3.18 9.02 16.31
N ILE A 198 3.07 7.71 16.09
CA ILE A 198 1.93 7.14 15.36
C ILE A 198 1.22 6.16 16.29
N THR A 199 -0.01 6.50 16.67
CA THR A 199 -0.71 5.79 17.75
C THR A 199 -2.20 5.59 17.53
N GLY A 200 -2.74 4.47 18.00
CA GLY A 200 -4.17 4.21 17.97
C GLY A 200 -4.78 4.15 16.57
N ASN A 201 -3.99 3.82 15.55
CA ASN A 201 -4.48 3.65 14.19
C ASN A 201 -4.80 2.18 13.91
N THR A 202 -5.81 1.93 13.08
CA THR A 202 -6.32 0.58 12.83
C THR A 202 -6.48 0.30 11.33
N ALA A 203 -5.99 -0.86 10.89
CA ALA A 203 -6.29 -1.41 9.58
C ALA A 203 -7.07 -2.72 9.77
N ILE A 204 -8.31 -2.79 9.27
CA ILE A 204 -9.19 -3.95 9.44
C ILE A 204 -9.74 -4.46 8.10
N GLY A 205 -9.69 -5.78 7.90
CA GLY A 205 -10.34 -6.42 6.77
C GLY A 205 -11.86 -6.37 6.84
N GLY A 206 -12.51 -6.41 5.68
CA GLY A 206 -13.95 -6.52 5.55
C GLY A 206 -14.45 -7.90 5.94
N SER A 207 -15.64 -7.94 6.51
CA SER A 207 -16.30 -9.13 7.04
C SER A 207 -16.97 -9.92 5.92
N GLY A 208 -16.87 -11.26 5.99
CA GLY A 208 -17.63 -12.17 5.13
C GLY A 208 -18.88 -12.68 5.84
N GLY A 209 -20.03 -12.73 5.17
CA GLY A 209 -21.31 -13.14 5.77
C GLY A 209 -22.03 -12.04 6.56
N ALA A 210 -21.74 -10.76 6.28
CA ALA A 210 -22.41 -9.62 6.94
C ALA A 210 -23.86 -9.41 6.44
N PRO A 211 -24.85 -9.04 7.29
CA PRO A 211 -26.27 -8.99 6.92
C PRO A 211 -26.70 -7.82 6.00
N ALA A 212 -27.79 -8.08 5.24
CA ALA A 212 -28.75 -7.23 4.50
C ALA A 212 -28.32 -6.06 3.58
N GLU A 213 -27.31 -5.25 3.91
CA GLU A 213 -26.89 -4.14 3.02
C GLU A 213 -25.73 -4.53 2.09
N SER A 214 -25.15 -5.70 2.35
CA SER A 214 -24.09 -6.30 1.58
C SER A 214 -24.69 -7.21 0.50
N GLY A 215 -24.62 -6.83 -0.78
CA GLY A 215 -25.10 -7.70 -1.85
C GLY A 215 -24.18 -8.90 -2.12
N GLY A 216 -24.45 -9.62 -3.22
CA GLY A 216 -23.65 -10.80 -3.55
C GLY A 216 -22.28 -10.50 -4.16
N GLY A 217 -21.94 -9.24 -4.43
CA GLY A 217 -20.61 -8.84 -4.87
C GLY A 217 -19.60 -8.79 -3.71
N GLY A 218 -18.31 -8.88 -4.03
CA GLY A 218 -17.22 -8.77 -3.06
C GLY A 218 -17.00 -7.33 -2.59
N GLY A 219 -16.44 -7.16 -1.39
CA GLY A 219 -16.09 -5.84 -0.84
C GLY A 219 -14.82 -5.26 -1.48
N GLY A 220 -14.70 -3.94 -1.50
CA GLY A 220 -13.50 -3.21 -1.94
C GLY A 220 -12.66 -2.68 -0.77
N MET A 221 -11.69 -1.81 -1.05
CA MET A 221 -10.79 -1.22 -0.03
C MET A 221 -11.40 -0.07 0.80
N GLY A 222 -12.68 0.20 0.62
CA GLY A 222 -13.40 1.22 1.40
C GLY A 222 -14.91 1.24 1.16
N GLN A 223 -15.45 0.20 0.52
CA GLN A 223 -16.86 0.10 0.17
C GLN A 223 -17.32 -1.35 0.24
N ASN A 224 -18.46 -1.57 0.89
CA ASN A 224 -19.11 -2.87 0.97
C ASN A 224 -19.55 -3.37 -0.43
N GLY A 225 -19.77 -4.67 -0.57
CA GLY A 225 -20.46 -5.20 -1.75
C GLY A 225 -21.86 -4.61 -1.87
N GLN A 226 -22.25 -4.14 -3.05
CA GLN A 226 -23.47 -3.35 -3.23
C GLN A 226 -24.71 -4.24 -3.38
N SER A 227 -25.88 -3.77 -2.94
CA SER A 227 -27.15 -4.52 -2.91
C SER A 227 -27.66 -4.98 -4.28
N ASN A 228 -27.26 -4.30 -5.35
CA ASN A 228 -27.47 -4.70 -6.75
C ASN A 228 -26.55 -5.85 -7.21
N ASN A 229 -25.74 -6.39 -6.29
CA ASN A 229 -24.76 -7.46 -6.47
C ASN A 229 -23.43 -7.06 -7.14
N ASP A 230 -23.16 -5.77 -7.24
CA ASP A 230 -21.87 -5.26 -7.70
C ASP A 230 -20.80 -5.35 -6.62
N GLY A 231 -19.55 -5.43 -7.07
CA GLY A 231 -18.40 -5.33 -6.18
C GLY A 231 -18.24 -3.92 -5.61
N GLY A 232 -17.81 -3.80 -4.36
CA GLY A 232 -17.42 -2.51 -3.77
C GLY A 232 -16.07 -2.03 -4.29
N GLY A 233 -15.83 -0.71 -4.31
CA GLY A 233 -14.57 -0.07 -4.71
C GLY A 233 -13.80 0.58 -3.55
N PHE A 234 -13.14 1.70 -3.84
CA PHE A 234 -12.32 2.46 -2.87
C PHE A 234 -13.12 3.37 -1.92
N GLY A 235 -14.44 3.47 -2.11
CA GLY A 235 -15.35 4.37 -1.38
C GLY A 235 -15.87 5.53 -2.24
N ALA A 236 -16.94 6.19 -1.75
CA ALA A 236 -17.86 7.11 -2.43
C ALA A 236 -18.96 6.46 -3.29
N ASP A 237 -20.15 7.11 -3.33
CA ASP A 237 -21.32 6.62 -4.06
C ASP A 237 -21.28 6.91 -5.57
N TYR A 238 -20.51 7.90 -6.05
CA TYR A 238 -20.48 8.28 -7.47
C TYR A 238 -19.17 9.01 -7.84
N GLY A 239 -18.30 8.41 -8.69
CA GLY A 239 -17.22 9.17 -9.34
C GLY A 239 -15.96 8.39 -9.74
N ALA A 240 -15.82 8.14 -11.05
CA ALA A 240 -14.61 8.02 -11.89
C ALA A 240 -13.39 7.15 -11.52
N PHE A 241 -13.18 6.73 -10.27
CA PHE A 241 -12.06 5.87 -9.90
C PHE A 241 -12.53 4.72 -9.01
N GLY A 242 -12.32 3.48 -9.47
CA GLY A 242 -12.76 2.28 -8.76
C GLY A 242 -14.01 1.59 -9.30
N GLY A 243 -14.63 2.10 -10.39
CA GLY A 243 -15.70 1.48 -11.16
C GLY A 243 -16.94 1.08 -10.36
N ALA A 244 -18.09 1.71 -10.59
CA ALA A 244 -19.36 1.09 -10.20
C ALA A 244 -19.60 -0.13 -11.09
N GLY A 245 -20.13 -1.22 -10.52
CA GLY A 245 -20.81 -2.20 -11.35
C GLY A 245 -22.10 -1.62 -11.94
N ASN A 246 -22.91 -2.46 -12.54
CA ASN A 246 -23.97 -2.09 -13.47
C ASN A 246 -24.96 -0.99 -12.97
N ILE A 247 -25.25 0.03 -13.81
CA ILE A 247 -26.25 1.08 -13.57
C ILE A 247 -27.71 0.58 -13.76
N TYR A 248 -27.93 -0.61 -14.33
CA TYR A 248 -29.25 -1.14 -14.64
C TYR A 248 -29.65 -2.40 -13.86
N LEU A 249 -30.81 -2.24 -13.22
CA LEU A 249 -31.60 -3.14 -12.38
C LEU A 249 -32.11 -4.39 -13.13
N THR A 250 -31.25 -5.38 -13.40
CA THR A 250 -31.74 -6.74 -13.72
C THR A 250 -31.10 -7.77 -12.79
N ASP A 251 -31.95 -8.53 -12.10
CA ASP A 251 -31.76 -9.06 -10.74
C ASP A 251 -30.69 -10.15 -10.53
N TYR A 252 -29.79 -10.41 -11.47
CA TYR A 252 -28.98 -11.64 -11.42
C TYR A 252 -27.48 -11.55 -11.73
N ASN A 253 -26.97 -10.46 -12.32
CA ASN A 253 -25.54 -10.38 -12.67
C ASN A 253 -24.97 -9.00 -12.31
N GLY A 254 -23.98 -8.97 -11.41
CA GLY A 254 -23.28 -7.76 -11.00
C GLY A 254 -21.96 -7.55 -11.74
N GLY A 255 -21.60 -6.29 -11.99
CA GLY A 255 -20.32 -5.88 -12.53
C GLY A 255 -19.24 -5.87 -11.44
N GLY A 256 -18.05 -6.35 -11.77
CA GLY A 256 -16.87 -6.11 -10.94
C GLY A 256 -16.38 -4.69 -11.20
N GLY A 257 -16.45 -3.84 -10.17
CA GLY A 257 -15.83 -2.52 -10.20
C GLY A 257 -14.30 -2.61 -10.29
N GLY A 258 -13.61 -1.50 -10.54
CA GLY A 258 -12.18 -1.38 -10.23
C GLY A 258 -11.31 -0.63 -11.24
N GLY A 259 -10.29 0.04 -10.73
CA GLY A 259 -9.24 0.72 -11.51
C GLY A 259 -7.89 0.00 -11.40
N GLY A 260 -6.97 0.24 -12.33
CA GLY A 260 -5.61 -0.29 -12.31
C GLY A 260 -4.63 0.70 -11.66
N PHE A 261 -3.48 0.19 -11.18
CA PHE A 261 -2.36 0.99 -10.68
C PHE A 261 -1.64 1.82 -11.76
N ILE A 262 -2.15 1.96 -12.99
CA ILE A 262 -1.46 2.69 -14.07
C ILE A 262 -2.46 3.51 -14.87
N PHE A 263 -2.01 4.66 -15.38
CA PHE A 263 -2.83 5.54 -16.20
C PHE A 263 -3.46 4.79 -17.39
N GLY A 264 -4.77 4.89 -17.54
CA GLY A 264 -5.53 4.24 -18.61
C GLY A 264 -5.94 2.78 -18.33
N ALA A 265 -5.56 2.19 -17.20
CA ALA A 265 -6.05 0.88 -16.75
C ALA A 265 -7.30 0.97 -15.86
N ASN A 266 -8.06 2.07 -15.97
CA ASN A 266 -9.35 2.18 -15.29
C ASN A 266 -10.36 1.25 -15.98
N GLY A 267 -11.18 0.54 -15.19
CA GLY A 267 -12.28 -0.22 -15.74
C GLY A 267 -13.25 0.68 -16.52
N ILE A 268 -13.66 0.25 -17.71
CA ILE A 268 -14.75 0.89 -18.44
C ILE A 268 -16.08 0.60 -17.70
N PRO A 269 -17.00 1.57 -17.58
CA PRO A 269 -18.39 1.28 -17.20
C PRO A 269 -18.98 0.26 -18.18
N GLN A 270 -19.74 -0.72 -17.69
CA GLN A 270 -20.38 -1.74 -18.53
C GLN A 270 -21.18 -1.10 -19.68
N ILE A 271 -21.05 -1.65 -20.90
CA ILE A 271 -22.00 -1.36 -21.99
C ILE A 271 -23.26 -2.20 -21.70
N PRO A 272 -24.48 -1.68 -21.90
CA PRO A 272 -25.70 -2.47 -21.76
C PRO A 272 -25.57 -3.74 -22.62
N ASP A 273 -25.67 -4.90 -21.99
CA ASP A 273 -25.67 -6.24 -22.58
C ASP A 273 -24.34 -7.00 -22.69
N ASP A 274 -23.18 -6.43 -22.34
CA ASP A 274 -21.95 -7.22 -22.21
C ASP A 274 -21.44 -7.28 -20.75
N GLY A 275 -21.30 -8.49 -20.21
CA GLY A 275 -20.77 -8.74 -18.86
C GLY A 275 -19.26 -8.47 -18.74
N SER A 276 -18.71 -7.45 -19.42
CA SER A 276 -17.28 -7.15 -19.36
C SER A 276 -16.91 -6.50 -18.02
N GLY A 277 -16.04 -7.16 -17.27
CA GLY A 277 -15.28 -6.53 -16.19
C GLY A 277 -14.23 -5.58 -16.76
N GLY A 278 -13.88 -4.54 -16.00
CA GLY A 278 -12.87 -3.55 -16.41
C GLY A 278 -11.51 -4.17 -16.72
N LEU A 279 -10.72 -3.54 -17.59
CA LEU A 279 -9.31 -3.88 -17.85
C LEU A 279 -8.46 -3.53 -16.60
N GLY A 280 -8.50 -4.38 -15.58
CA GLY A 280 -7.83 -4.11 -14.30
C GLY A 280 -6.34 -4.43 -14.33
N GLY A 281 -5.50 -3.40 -14.19
CA GLY A 281 -4.14 -3.49 -13.63
C GLY A 281 -3.01 -3.85 -14.60
N GLY A 282 -1.88 -3.14 -14.50
CA GLY A 282 -0.75 -3.22 -15.43
C GLY A 282 -0.08 -4.58 -15.60
N LEU A 283 0.96 -4.62 -16.45
CA LEU A 283 1.63 -5.82 -16.98
C LEU A 283 2.15 -6.83 -15.93
N GLY A 284 2.17 -6.47 -14.64
CA GLY A 284 2.88 -7.17 -13.57
C GLY A 284 2.16 -8.26 -12.79
N GLY A 285 0.84 -8.45 -12.82
CA GLY A 285 0.21 -9.57 -12.08
C GLY A 285 0.50 -9.58 -10.58
N LEU A 286 -0.16 -8.73 -9.79
CA LEU A 286 -0.13 -8.84 -8.33
C LEU A 286 -1.19 -9.83 -7.84
N GLY A 287 -0.81 -11.08 -7.60
CA GLY A 287 -1.66 -12.04 -6.90
C GLY A 287 -1.14 -13.49 -6.89
N SER A 288 -1.97 -14.38 -6.35
CA SER A 288 -1.66 -15.77 -6.01
C SER A 288 -1.82 -16.76 -7.19
N MET A 289 -1.23 -17.93 -7.01
CA MET A 289 -0.92 -18.95 -8.02
C MET A 289 -2.08 -19.57 -8.81
N SER A 290 -3.31 -19.05 -8.81
CA SER A 290 -4.42 -19.68 -9.55
C SER A 290 -5.59 -18.82 -10.03
N ALA A 291 -5.78 -17.53 -9.67
CA ALA A 291 -7.02 -16.84 -10.07
C ALA A 291 -7.07 -15.30 -9.94
N ASP A 292 -5.98 -14.56 -10.19
CA ASP A 292 -6.03 -13.09 -9.98
C ASP A 292 -6.57 -12.34 -11.20
N GLY A 293 -7.82 -11.87 -11.08
CA GLY A 293 -8.36 -10.75 -11.85
C GLY A 293 -8.36 -10.92 -13.38
N GLY A 294 -9.41 -11.52 -13.93
CA GLY A 294 -9.65 -11.40 -15.37
C GLY A 294 -10.93 -11.99 -15.94
N ASN A 295 -11.38 -13.18 -15.52
CA ASN A 295 -12.45 -13.85 -16.29
C ASN A 295 -13.80 -13.90 -15.56
N GLY A 296 -14.68 -12.97 -15.92
CA GLY A 296 -16.11 -13.24 -15.88
C GLY A 296 -16.45 -14.39 -16.83
N GLY A 297 -17.16 -15.40 -16.31
CA GLY A 297 -17.29 -16.69 -16.96
C GLY A 297 -18.12 -16.74 -18.25
N ARG A 298 -17.62 -17.51 -19.22
CA ARG A 298 -18.42 -18.43 -20.05
C ARG A 298 -17.65 -19.73 -20.29
N SER A 299 -18.24 -20.87 -19.92
CA SER A 299 -18.37 -22.04 -20.80
C SER A 299 -19.22 -23.12 -20.13
N PHE A 300 -20.14 -23.73 -20.88
CA PHE A 300 -21.08 -24.74 -20.40
C PHE A 300 -20.43 -26.10 -20.06
N PHE A 301 -19.12 -26.32 -20.30
CA PHE A 301 -18.52 -27.66 -20.11
C PHE A 301 -17.07 -27.76 -19.60
N TYR A 302 -16.31 -26.68 -19.38
CA TYR A 302 -14.97 -26.80 -18.79
C TYR A 302 -14.59 -25.58 -17.93
N SER A 303 -13.94 -25.84 -16.80
CA SER A 303 -13.38 -24.88 -15.84
C SER A 303 -12.44 -23.88 -16.54
N GLY A 304 -12.78 -22.59 -16.50
CA GLY A 304 -11.92 -21.52 -16.99
C GLY A 304 -10.83 -21.21 -15.95
N TYR A 305 -9.57 -21.30 -16.35
CA TYR A 305 -8.42 -20.87 -15.55
C TYR A 305 -8.35 -19.34 -15.52
N GLY A 306 -8.01 -18.77 -14.35
CA GLY A 306 -7.78 -17.34 -14.17
C GLY A 306 -6.55 -16.87 -14.95
N GLY A 307 -6.69 -15.76 -15.67
CA GLY A 307 -5.57 -15.05 -16.29
C GLY A 307 -5.12 -13.91 -15.37
N ASN A 308 -3.85 -13.51 -15.48
CA ASN A 308 -3.23 -12.40 -14.74
C ASN A 308 -3.96 -11.06 -14.92
N PHE A 309 -3.68 -10.11 -14.00
CA PHE A 309 -3.90 -8.65 -14.15
C PHE A 309 -3.87 -8.21 -15.63
N GLY A 310 -4.91 -7.52 -16.07
CA GLY A 310 -4.87 -6.70 -17.28
C GLY A 310 -5.77 -7.14 -18.44
N LEU A 311 -6.52 -8.23 -18.34
CA LEU A 311 -7.52 -8.58 -19.37
C LEU A 311 -8.86 -8.92 -18.73
N GLY A 312 -9.81 -7.98 -18.82
CA GLY A 312 -11.22 -8.23 -18.56
C GLY A 312 -11.79 -9.22 -19.58
N GLY A 313 -12.53 -10.22 -19.10
CA GLY A 313 -13.16 -11.24 -19.93
C GLY A 313 -14.16 -10.65 -20.92
N ILE A 314 -14.08 -11.07 -22.18
CA ILE A 314 -15.03 -10.68 -23.23
C ILE A 314 -16.32 -11.50 -23.09
N GLY A 315 -17.44 -10.78 -22.99
CA GLY A 315 -18.78 -11.33 -22.99
C GLY A 315 -19.39 -11.59 -24.39
N VAL A 316 -19.00 -12.61 -25.18
CA VAL A 316 -19.79 -13.00 -26.38
C VAL A 316 -21.16 -13.63 -26.10
N HIS A 317 -22.20 -13.06 -26.71
CA HIS A 317 -23.59 -13.55 -26.71
C HIS A 317 -23.78 -14.87 -27.46
N TYR A 318 -24.65 -15.74 -26.92
CA TYR A 318 -25.93 -16.21 -27.51
C TYR A 318 -26.55 -17.25 -26.54
N GLY A 319 -27.56 -16.85 -25.75
CA GLY A 319 -28.38 -17.78 -24.97
C GLY A 319 -28.84 -17.25 -23.60
N GLN A 320 -30.14 -17.35 -23.33
CA GLN A 320 -30.73 -17.03 -22.03
C GLN A 320 -30.25 -18.03 -20.97
N GLY A 321 -29.62 -17.55 -19.88
CA GLY A 321 -29.61 -18.28 -18.60
C GLY A 321 -28.26 -18.63 -17.95
N SER A 322 -27.09 -18.19 -18.41
CA SER A 322 -25.82 -18.48 -17.70
C SER A 322 -24.73 -17.47 -18.00
N PHE A 323 -24.58 -16.45 -17.15
CA PHE A 323 -23.51 -15.45 -17.23
C PHE A 323 -22.68 -15.47 -15.94
N GLY A 324 -21.34 -15.47 -16.05
CA GLY A 324 -20.44 -15.30 -14.91
C GLY A 324 -20.40 -13.84 -14.43
N GLY A 325 -20.02 -13.64 -13.16
CA GLY A 325 -19.88 -12.30 -12.57
C GLY A 325 -18.64 -11.59 -13.12
N GLY A 326 -18.69 -10.27 -13.30
CA GLY A 326 -17.54 -9.49 -13.76
C GLY A 326 -16.39 -9.50 -12.74
N GLY A 327 -15.15 -9.66 -13.17
CA GLY A 327 -13.97 -9.55 -12.30
C GLY A 327 -13.72 -8.11 -11.83
N GLY A 328 -13.15 -7.95 -10.63
CA GLY A 328 -12.79 -6.67 -10.03
C GLY A 328 -11.36 -6.24 -10.35
N GLY A 329 -11.16 -4.93 -10.54
CA GLY A 329 -9.84 -4.30 -10.65
C GLY A 329 -9.20 -3.97 -9.29
N SER A 330 -8.07 -3.25 -9.26
CA SER A 330 -7.44 -2.80 -8.01
C SER A 330 -8.44 -2.01 -7.17
N GLY A 331 -8.49 -2.31 -5.89
CA GLY A 331 -9.41 -1.74 -4.91
C GLY A 331 -10.81 -2.32 -4.90
N ALA A 332 -11.14 -3.22 -5.83
CA ALA A 332 -12.52 -3.55 -6.10
C ALA A 332 -12.85 -5.03 -6.07
N GLY A 333 -14.04 -5.31 -5.54
CA GLY A 333 -14.58 -6.65 -5.45
C GLY A 333 -15.10 -7.18 -6.78
N GLY A 334 -15.18 -8.51 -6.89
CA GLY A 334 -15.82 -9.17 -8.01
C GLY A 334 -17.34 -9.10 -7.92
N GLY A 335 -18.01 -9.01 -9.08
CA GLY A 335 -19.47 -9.06 -9.16
C GLY A 335 -20.05 -10.46 -8.92
N LYS A 336 -21.30 -10.53 -8.46
CA LYS A 336 -22.00 -11.81 -8.29
C LYS A 336 -22.40 -12.41 -9.64
N ALA A 337 -22.39 -13.74 -9.70
CA ALA A 337 -22.92 -14.51 -10.82
C ALA A 337 -24.28 -15.16 -10.52
N GLY A 338 -25.03 -15.48 -11.57
CA GLY A 338 -26.27 -16.26 -11.48
C GLY A 338 -26.06 -17.70 -10.97
N TYR A 339 -27.16 -18.41 -10.68
CA TYR A 339 -27.20 -19.71 -10.00
C TYR A 339 -26.40 -20.88 -10.61
N LEU A 340 -25.90 -20.75 -11.86
CA LEU A 340 -25.12 -21.80 -12.53
C LEU A 340 -23.70 -21.35 -12.90
N ALA A 341 -23.29 -20.17 -12.47
CA ALA A 341 -22.08 -19.51 -12.97
C ALA A 341 -21.08 -19.17 -11.85
N VAL A 342 -19.85 -18.83 -12.27
CA VAL A 342 -18.73 -18.51 -11.37
C VAL A 342 -18.76 -17.03 -11.04
N GLY A 343 -18.64 -16.69 -9.74
CA GLY A 343 -18.52 -15.32 -9.27
C GLY A 343 -17.24 -14.63 -9.78
N GLY A 344 -17.29 -13.31 -9.93
CA GLY A 344 -16.13 -12.53 -10.36
C GLY A 344 -15.01 -12.60 -9.33
N SER A 345 -13.75 -12.66 -9.76
CA SER A 345 -12.60 -12.57 -8.84
C SER A 345 -12.40 -11.13 -8.37
N GLY A 346 -11.93 -10.92 -7.14
CA GLY A 346 -11.54 -9.59 -6.66
C GLY A 346 -10.15 -9.17 -7.16
N GLY A 347 -9.89 -7.86 -7.23
CA GLY A 347 -8.55 -7.33 -7.53
C GLY A 347 -7.74 -7.04 -6.27
N PHE A 348 -6.65 -6.27 -6.39
CA PHE A 348 -5.84 -5.88 -5.24
C PHE A 348 -6.69 -5.24 -4.13
N GLY A 349 -6.78 -5.88 -2.96
CA GLY A 349 -7.60 -5.45 -1.84
C GLY A 349 -9.11 -5.67 -1.97
N GLY A 350 -9.56 -6.31 -3.06
CA GLY A 350 -10.97 -6.62 -3.31
C GLY A 350 -11.30 -8.10 -3.08
N GLY A 351 -12.49 -8.35 -2.51
CA GLY A 351 -13.02 -9.69 -2.31
C GLY A 351 -13.66 -10.30 -3.56
N GLY A 352 -13.77 -11.63 -3.61
CA GLY A 352 -14.43 -12.33 -4.71
C GLY A 352 -15.96 -12.24 -4.64
N GLY A 353 -16.64 -12.22 -5.77
CA GLY A 353 -18.10 -12.24 -5.86
C GLY A 353 -18.69 -13.63 -5.60
N GLY A 354 -19.95 -13.68 -5.16
CA GLY A 354 -20.70 -14.93 -4.95
C GLY A 354 -21.16 -15.57 -6.27
N GLY A 355 -21.33 -16.90 -6.29
CA GLY A 355 -21.80 -17.64 -7.47
C GLY A 355 -22.10 -19.11 -7.15
N ARG A 356 -22.38 -19.97 -8.13
CA ARG A 356 -22.40 -21.43 -7.90
C ARG A 356 -21.03 -21.91 -7.43
N THR A 357 -20.00 -21.36 -8.08
CA THR A 357 -18.63 -21.36 -7.59
C THR A 357 -18.28 -19.92 -7.23
N GLY A 358 -17.83 -19.68 -6.01
CA GLY A 358 -17.40 -18.35 -5.57
C GLY A 358 -16.17 -17.87 -6.35
N GLY A 359 -16.10 -16.58 -6.62
CA GLY A 359 -14.90 -15.98 -7.19
C GLY A 359 -13.77 -15.90 -6.15
N SER A 360 -12.52 -16.01 -6.60
CA SER A 360 -11.37 -15.85 -5.70
C SER A 360 -11.21 -14.39 -5.25
N GLY A 361 -10.74 -14.17 -4.03
CA GLY A 361 -10.31 -12.85 -3.57
C GLY A 361 -8.96 -12.46 -4.18
N GLY A 362 -8.72 -11.16 -4.38
CA GLY A 362 -7.39 -10.67 -4.76
C GLY A 362 -6.48 -10.49 -3.55
N PHE A 363 -5.30 -9.88 -3.70
CA PHE A 363 -4.38 -9.65 -2.57
C PHE A 363 -5.10 -9.00 -1.37
N GLY A 364 -5.19 -9.68 -0.23
CA GLY A 364 -5.94 -9.22 0.94
C GLY A 364 -7.46 -9.43 0.93
N GLY A 365 -8.05 -9.86 -0.19
CA GLY A 365 -9.49 -10.10 -0.32
C GLY A 365 -9.91 -11.50 0.08
N GLY A 366 -11.06 -11.62 0.71
CA GLY A 366 -11.70 -12.91 0.97
C GLY A 366 -12.29 -13.54 -0.30
N GLY A 367 -12.37 -14.87 -0.34
CA GLY A 367 -13.06 -15.61 -1.40
C GLY A 367 -14.58 -15.51 -1.29
N GLY A 368 -15.27 -15.51 -2.43
CA GLY A 368 -16.73 -15.54 -2.50
C GLY A 368 -17.33 -16.89 -2.08
N GLY A 369 -18.54 -16.88 -1.55
CA GLY A 369 -19.30 -18.07 -1.16
C GLY A 369 -20.14 -18.66 -2.28
N ASN A 370 -20.62 -19.88 -2.07
CA ASN A 370 -21.53 -20.55 -3.00
C ASN A 370 -23.01 -20.18 -2.76
N ASN A 371 -23.76 -19.89 -3.83
CA ASN A 371 -25.16 -19.45 -3.76
C ASN A 371 -26.17 -20.53 -4.22
N THR A 372 -25.85 -21.82 -4.06
CA THR A 372 -26.74 -22.91 -4.50
C THR A 372 -26.93 -23.98 -3.44
N SER A 373 -28.17 -24.39 -3.20
CA SER A 373 -28.53 -25.57 -2.39
C SER A 373 -28.22 -26.90 -3.08
N ALA A 374 -27.90 -26.89 -4.37
CA ALA A 374 -27.62 -28.09 -5.16
C ALA A 374 -26.20 -28.63 -4.92
N THR A 375 -26.05 -29.94 -4.97
CA THR A 375 -24.77 -30.65 -4.87
C THR A 375 -23.80 -30.19 -5.97
N GLY A 376 -22.62 -29.68 -5.60
CA GLY A 376 -21.52 -29.39 -6.54
C GLY A 376 -20.99 -27.95 -6.57
N GLY A 377 -21.50 -27.02 -5.76
CA GLY A 377 -20.93 -25.68 -5.60
C GLY A 377 -19.72 -25.65 -4.64
N SER A 378 -18.77 -24.74 -4.89
CA SER A 378 -17.57 -24.54 -4.06
C SER A 378 -17.34 -23.05 -3.77
N GLY A 379 -16.76 -22.74 -2.61
CA GLY A 379 -16.30 -21.37 -2.32
C GLY A 379 -15.09 -21.02 -3.19
N GLY A 380 -14.86 -19.72 -3.39
CA GLY A 380 -13.65 -19.20 -4.01
C GLY A 380 -12.48 -19.17 -3.03
N ASP A 381 -11.26 -19.24 -3.55
CA ASP A 381 -10.06 -19.10 -2.72
C ASP A 381 -9.93 -17.67 -2.17
N GLY A 382 -9.37 -17.53 -0.97
CA GLY A 382 -8.90 -16.22 -0.48
C GLY A 382 -7.58 -15.84 -1.14
N GLY A 383 -7.34 -14.54 -1.30
CA GLY A 383 -6.02 -14.06 -1.68
C GLY A 383 -5.04 -14.07 -0.50
N PHE A 384 -3.86 -13.46 -0.67
CA PHE A 384 -2.86 -13.39 0.41
C PHE A 384 -3.45 -12.73 1.67
N GLY A 385 -3.49 -13.48 2.78
CA GLY A 385 -4.11 -13.04 4.04
C GLY A 385 -5.65 -13.02 4.05
N GLY A 386 -6.32 -13.34 2.94
CA GLY A 386 -7.78 -13.45 2.87
C GLY A 386 -8.27 -14.85 3.23
N GLY A 387 -9.47 -14.94 3.81
CA GLY A 387 -10.11 -16.23 4.07
C GLY A 387 -10.63 -16.89 2.78
N ALA A 388 -10.73 -18.22 2.77
CA ALA A 388 -11.33 -18.98 1.67
C ALA A 388 -12.85 -19.11 1.83
N GLY A 389 -13.63 -18.81 0.79
CA GLY A 389 -15.09 -18.79 0.82
C GLY A 389 -15.70 -20.14 1.23
N GLY A 390 -16.88 -20.10 1.84
CA GLY A 390 -17.58 -21.31 2.24
C GLY A 390 -18.05 -22.14 1.04
N GLY A 391 -17.81 -23.45 1.08
CA GLY A 391 -18.28 -24.39 0.06
C GLY A 391 -18.54 -25.79 0.61
N ALA A 392 -19.76 -26.05 1.07
CA ALA A 392 -20.35 -27.39 1.21
C ALA A 392 -21.87 -27.29 1.50
N THR A 393 -22.63 -28.32 1.10
CA THR A 393 -24.11 -28.48 1.14
C THR A 393 -24.91 -27.29 1.69
N GLY A 394 -25.43 -26.43 0.81
CA GLY A 394 -26.25 -25.28 1.17
C GLY A 394 -25.66 -23.96 0.69
N TYR A 395 -26.27 -22.84 1.12
CA TYR A 395 -25.77 -21.50 0.87
C TYR A 395 -24.52 -21.25 1.73
N GLY A 396 -23.39 -20.97 1.10
CA GLY A 396 -22.14 -20.59 1.77
C GLY A 396 -21.94 -19.10 1.70
N ASN A 397 -21.53 -18.52 2.84
CA ASN A 397 -21.16 -17.11 2.91
C ASN A 397 -19.75 -16.91 2.33
N GLY A 398 -19.48 -15.66 1.94
CA GLY A 398 -18.13 -15.27 1.62
C GLY A 398 -17.22 -15.26 2.85
N ALA A 399 -15.93 -15.27 2.57
CA ALA A 399 -14.87 -15.17 3.56
C ALA A 399 -14.47 -13.72 3.80
N SER A 400 -13.62 -13.49 4.80
CA SER A 400 -13.24 -12.15 5.22
C SER A 400 -11.90 -11.71 4.61
N GLY A 401 -11.72 -10.41 4.43
CA GLY A 401 -10.47 -9.82 3.95
C GLY A 401 -9.45 -9.59 5.06
N ALA A 402 -8.25 -9.18 4.69
CA ALA A 402 -7.10 -8.95 5.57
C ALA A 402 -7.02 -7.50 6.07
N GLY A 403 -6.37 -7.30 7.22
CA GLY A 403 -5.91 -5.99 7.70
C GLY A 403 -4.40 -5.90 7.60
N PHE A 404 -3.88 -4.89 6.89
CA PHE A 404 -2.45 -4.71 6.67
C PHE A 404 -1.95 -3.36 7.19
N GLY A 405 -0.87 -3.38 7.97
CA GLY A 405 -0.19 -2.15 8.35
C GLY A 405 -1.07 -1.28 9.25
N GLY A 406 -1.21 -1.66 10.53
CA GLY A 406 -2.11 -0.96 11.44
C GLY A 406 -1.84 0.55 11.52
N ALA A 407 -0.56 0.94 11.40
CA ALA A 407 -0.18 2.33 11.14
C ALA A 407 0.04 2.60 9.65
N ILE A 408 0.97 1.87 9.01
CA ILE A 408 1.46 2.21 7.67
C ILE A 408 1.43 1.00 6.75
N PHE A 409 0.85 1.18 5.57
CA PHE A 409 1.00 0.28 4.44
C PHE A 409 1.92 0.92 3.39
N ASN A 410 3.11 0.37 3.21
CA ASN A 410 4.09 0.82 2.21
C ASN A 410 4.07 -0.11 1.00
N HIS A 411 3.65 0.37 -0.16
CA HIS A 411 3.50 -0.41 -1.38
C HIS A 411 4.37 0.16 -2.50
N THR A 412 5.45 -0.53 -2.89
CA THR A 412 6.47 -0.07 -3.86
C THR A 412 7.23 1.21 -3.48
N GLY A 413 6.76 1.94 -2.47
CA GLY A 413 7.35 3.19 -2.00
C GLY A 413 8.59 3.00 -1.14
N ILE A 414 9.20 4.15 -0.80
CA ILE A 414 10.31 4.24 0.13
C ILE A 414 9.84 4.91 1.41
N LEU A 415 10.02 4.24 2.53
CA LEU A 415 9.65 4.70 3.86
C LEU A 415 10.91 4.83 4.72
N THR A 416 11.19 6.04 5.22
CA THR A 416 12.31 6.34 6.12
C THR A 416 11.79 6.87 7.44
N LEU A 417 12.16 6.25 8.55
CA LEU A 417 11.78 6.63 9.91
C LEU A 417 13.03 7.00 10.70
N ILE A 418 13.00 8.17 11.32
CA ILE A 418 14.07 8.69 12.16
C ILE A 418 13.45 9.19 13.47
N ASN A 419 13.87 8.63 14.61
CA ASN A 419 13.35 9.02 15.92
C ASN A 419 11.83 8.85 16.04
N VAL A 420 11.26 7.79 15.47
CA VAL A 420 9.81 7.58 15.45
C VAL A 420 9.38 6.59 16.53
N THR A 421 8.31 6.92 17.26
CA THR A 421 7.60 6.00 18.14
C THR A 421 6.30 5.53 17.47
N ILE A 422 6.13 4.21 17.29
CA ILE A 422 4.89 3.60 16.79
C ILE A 422 4.32 2.67 17.86
N ASN A 423 3.17 3.04 18.44
CA ASN A 423 2.58 2.35 19.58
C ASN A 423 1.06 2.22 19.48
N GLY A 424 0.48 1.13 19.96
CA GLY A 424 -0.98 1.01 20.06
C GLY A 424 -1.72 0.96 18.72
N ASN A 425 -1.05 0.63 17.62
CA ASN A 425 -1.70 0.45 16.32
C ASN A 425 -2.13 -1.01 16.14
N SER A 426 -3.16 -1.26 15.33
CA SER A 426 -3.77 -2.57 15.17
C SER A 426 -3.94 -2.97 13.71
N ALA A 427 -3.48 -4.16 13.35
CA ALA A 427 -3.82 -4.82 12.09
C ALA A 427 -4.73 -6.02 12.38
N GLN A 428 -5.94 -6.02 11.83
CA GLN A 428 -6.96 -7.02 12.12
C GLN A 428 -7.56 -7.63 10.85
N GLY A 429 -7.60 -8.96 10.77
CA GLY A 429 -8.38 -9.64 9.75
C GLY A 429 -9.89 -9.44 9.96
N GLY A 430 -10.65 -9.34 8.87
CA GLY A 430 -12.10 -9.28 8.93
C GLY A 430 -12.69 -10.55 9.56
N THR A 431 -13.89 -10.41 10.11
CA THR A 431 -14.61 -11.50 10.78
C THR A 431 -15.65 -12.14 9.86
N GLY A 432 -15.86 -13.45 9.95
CA GLY A 432 -16.77 -14.17 9.07
C GLY A 432 -16.59 -15.67 9.16
N THR A 433 -17.18 -16.41 8.21
CA THR A 433 -17.11 -17.89 8.17
C THR A 433 -15.68 -18.42 8.16
N THR A 434 -14.82 -17.73 7.43
CA THR A 434 -13.36 -17.83 7.44
C THR A 434 -12.84 -16.41 7.60
N SER A 435 -12.12 -16.19 8.70
CA SER A 435 -11.55 -14.88 8.99
C SER A 435 -10.38 -14.58 8.04
N GLY A 436 -10.06 -13.29 7.90
CA GLY A 436 -8.81 -12.87 7.29
C GLY A 436 -7.68 -12.83 8.30
N SER A 437 -6.49 -12.49 7.84
CA SER A 437 -5.30 -12.28 8.65
C SER A 437 -5.13 -10.80 9.00
N GLY A 438 -4.55 -10.53 10.17
CA GLY A 438 -3.95 -9.23 10.48
C GLY A 438 -2.45 -9.34 10.27
N LEU A 439 -1.82 -8.41 9.56
CA LEU A 439 -0.39 -8.50 9.24
C LEU A 439 0.27 -7.13 9.31
N GLY A 440 1.38 -7.03 10.05
CA GLY A 440 2.08 -5.75 10.25
C GLY A 440 1.30 -4.82 11.17
N GLY A 441 1.22 -5.14 12.48
CA GLY A 441 0.46 -4.33 13.45
C GLY A 441 0.88 -2.85 13.46
N ALA A 442 2.15 -2.58 13.18
CA ALA A 442 2.67 -1.26 12.86
C ALA A 442 2.77 -1.05 11.34
N ILE A 443 3.65 -1.82 10.68
CA ILE A 443 4.03 -1.56 9.29
C ILE A 443 3.84 -2.83 8.45
N PHE A 444 3.20 -2.68 7.30
CA PHE A 444 3.24 -3.69 6.24
C PHE A 444 3.96 -3.10 5.02
N ASN A 445 5.02 -3.77 4.57
CA ASN A 445 5.83 -3.39 3.42
C ASN A 445 5.62 -4.39 2.29
N LEU A 446 4.97 -3.97 1.21
CA LEU A 446 4.76 -4.74 -0.01
C LEU A 446 5.65 -4.22 -1.12
N ASN A 447 6.64 -5.02 -1.53
CA ASN A 447 7.52 -4.70 -2.67
C ASN A 447 8.22 -3.33 -2.57
N GLY A 448 8.38 -2.79 -1.36
CA GLY A 448 8.93 -1.47 -1.09
C GLY A 448 10.21 -1.51 -0.27
N THR A 449 10.75 -0.33 0.02
CA THR A 449 11.94 -0.13 0.87
C THR A 449 11.55 0.51 2.18
N VAL A 450 12.02 -0.05 3.30
CA VAL A 450 11.81 0.49 4.64
C VAL A 450 13.15 0.67 5.35
N ASN A 451 13.41 1.88 5.86
CA ASN A 451 14.60 2.22 6.62
C ASN A 451 14.20 2.76 7.99
N LEU A 452 14.53 2.02 9.05
CA LEU A 452 14.35 2.43 10.43
C LEU A 452 15.69 2.88 11.00
N ASN A 453 15.70 4.05 11.62
CA ASN A 453 16.85 4.56 12.31
C ASN A 453 16.44 5.16 13.65
N PHE A 454 16.92 4.58 14.74
CA PHE A 454 16.56 5.00 16.08
C PHE A 454 15.04 5.11 16.32
N CYS A 455 14.32 4.03 16.05
CA CYS A 455 12.86 3.98 16.20
C CYS A 455 12.45 3.04 17.35
N THR A 456 11.32 3.33 17.98
CA THR A 456 10.70 2.45 18.98
C THR A 456 9.33 2.00 18.48
N ILE A 457 9.20 0.70 18.15
CA ILE A 457 7.96 0.08 17.68
C ILE A 457 7.54 -0.96 18.70
N ALA A 458 6.58 -0.59 19.56
CA ALA A 458 6.16 -1.43 20.68
C ALA A 458 4.69 -1.28 21.01
N GLY A 459 4.07 -2.30 21.58
CA GLY A 459 2.66 -2.27 21.97
C GLY A 459 1.69 -2.16 20.80
N ASN A 460 2.09 -2.56 19.58
CA ASN A 460 1.18 -2.72 18.45
C ASN A 460 0.55 -4.11 18.50
N SER A 461 -0.58 -4.30 17.83
CA SER A 461 -1.34 -5.54 17.89
C SER A 461 -1.66 -6.10 16.50
N VAL A 462 -1.71 -7.42 16.44
CA VAL A 462 -2.12 -8.18 15.27
C VAL A 462 -3.22 -9.15 15.69
N SER A 463 -4.27 -9.29 14.89
CA SER A 463 -5.34 -10.26 15.14
C SER A 463 -5.96 -10.78 13.85
N GLY A 464 -6.48 -12.01 13.87
CA GLY A 464 -7.05 -12.67 12.70
C GLY A 464 -6.55 -14.12 12.58
N THR A 465 -7.02 -14.82 11.57
CA THR A 465 -6.50 -16.16 11.23
C THR A 465 -5.28 -15.98 10.35
N ASN A 466 -4.11 -16.00 10.96
CA ASN A 466 -2.84 -15.92 10.24
C ASN A 466 -2.56 -17.30 9.63
N GLY A 467 -2.32 -17.35 8.33
CA GLY A 467 -2.01 -18.60 7.64
C GLY A 467 -0.68 -19.17 8.13
N THR A 468 -0.47 -20.47 7.93
CA THR A 468 0.88 -21.09 8.05
C THR A 468 1.57 -21.24 6.70
N ASP A 469 0.82 -21.10 5.60
CA ASP A 469 1.30 -21.16 4.23
C ASP A 469 1.92 -19.82 3.82
N THR A 470 3.16 -19.87 3.32
CA THR A 470 3.93 -18.70 2.88
C THR A 470 3.18 -17.85 1.86
N SER A 471 2.34 -18.46 1.03
CA SER A 471 1.55 -17.82 -0.01
C SER A 471 0.21 -17.26 0.47
N LYS A 472 -0.15 -17.49 1.74
CA LYS A 472 -1.43 -17.08 2.34
C LYS A 472 -1.25 -16.21 3.59
N GLY A 473 -0.15 -15.46 3.70
CA GLY A 473 0.11 -14.63 4.86
C GLY A 473 0.65 -15.42 6.04
N ALA A 474 1.79 -16.08 5.86
CA ALA A 474 2.44 -16.83 6.93
C ALA A 474 2.93 -15.92 8.06
N GLY A 475 2.63 -16.32 9.29
CA GLY A 475 3.05 -15.63 10.51
C GLY A 475 2.39 -14.27 10.69
N ASP A 476 2.92 -13.51 11.63
CA ASP A 476 2.40 -12.23 12.10
C ASP A 476 3.54 -11.46 12.75
N GLY A 477 3.54 -10.14 12.56
CA GLY A 477 4.62 -9.26 12.95
C GLY A 477 4.12 -7.87 13.25
N ALA A 478 4.83 -7.15 14.12
CA ALA A 478 4.69 -5.69 14.22
C ALA A 478 5.06 -5.06 12.88
N ILE A 479 6.11 -5.58 12.24
CA ILE A 479 6.47 -5.27 10.86
C ILE A 479 6.39 -6.55 10.03
N TYR A 480 5.70 -6.47 8.89
CA TYR A 480 5.65 -7.53 7.89
C TYR A 480 6.20 -7.00 6.58
N SER A 481 7.26 -7.60 6.05
CA SER A 481 7.85 -7.22 4.76
C SER A 481 7.75 -8.37 3.78
N LEU A 482 7.21 -8.07 2.60
CA LEU A 482 6.79 -9.05 1.62
C LEU A 482 7.25 -8.66 0.21
N ALA A 483 8.03 -9.55 -0.41
CA ALA A 483 8.25 -9.54 -1.85
C ALA A 483 7.27 -10.53 -2.52
N PHE A 484 6.34 -10.01 -3.32
CA PHE A 484 5.19 -10.76 -3.84
C PHE A 484 4.81 -10.32 -5.25
N GLY A 485 4.31 -11.29 -6.04
CA GLY A 485 3.91 -11.08 -7.42
C GLY A 485 5.07 -10.62 -8.30
N ASN A 486 4.76 -10.02 -9.46
CA ASN A 486 5.77 -9.34 -10.28
C ASN A 486 5.57 -7.81 -10.19
N LYS A 487 6.61 -7.05 -10.55
CA LYS A 487 6.54 -5.59 -10.56
C LYS A 487 5.45 -5.12 -11.51
N ILE A 488 4.60 -4.22 -11.03
CA ILE A 488 3.46 -3.68 -11.78
C ILE A 488 3.88 -3.06 -13.12
N GLN A 489 5.07 -2.44 -13.15
CA GLN A 489 5.56 -1.64 -14.27
C GLN A 489 6.02 -2.48 -15.47
N ASP A 490 6.73 -3.58 -15.23
CA ASP A 490 7.47 -4.31 -16.26
C ASP A 490 7.41 -5.85 -16.14
N GLY A 491 6.73 -6.37 -15.12
CA GLY A 491 6.59 -7.82 -14.90
C GLY A 491 7.86 -8.53 -14.42
N THR A 492 8.89 -7.78 -14.01
CA THR A 492 10.12 -8.35 -13.42
C THR A 492 9.91 -8.76 -11.96
N ALA A 493 10.91 -9.41 -11.36
CA ALA A 493 10.88 -9.81 -9.96
C ALA A 493 10.73 -8.61 -9.01
N SER A 494 9.85 -8.77 -8.02
CA SER A 494 9.63 -7.81 -6.95
C SER A 494 10.74 -7.87 -5.90
N ILE A 495 11.04 -6.72 -5.29
CA ILE A 495 12.01 -6.59 -4.21
C ILE A 495 11.33 -5.93 -3.03
N ALA A 496 11.49 -6.52 -1.85
CA ALA A 496 11.18 -5.87 -0.58
C ALA A 496 12.48 -5.77 0.23
N SER A 497 12.84 -4.56 0.65
CA SER A 497 14.03 -4.33 1.45
C SER A 497 13.66 -3.66 2.76
N MET A 498 14.27 -4.14 3.84
CA MET A 498 14.15 -3.55 5.16
C MET A 498 15.54 -3.38 5.76
N THR A 499 15.84 -2.19 6.23
CA THR A 499 17.02 -1.92 7.03
C THR A 499 16.61 -1.38 8.39
N ILE A 500 17.11 -2.02 9.45
CA ILE A 500 16.85 -1.61 10.83
C ILE A 500 18.17 -1.23 11.47
N ARG A 501 18.25 0.00 11.98
CA ARG A 501 19.44 0.52 12.67
C ARG A 501 19.08 1.15 14.01
N ASN A 502 19.86 0.80 15.03
CA ASN A 502 19.78 1.40 16.36
C ASN A 502 18.35 1.45 16.92
N SER A 503 17.51 0.45 16.61
CA SER A 503 16.06 0.51 16.85
C SER A 503 15.57 -0.60 17.77
N ILE A 504 14.39 -0.38 18.35
CA ILE A 504 13.68 -1.29 19.24
C ILE A 504 12.38 -1.74 18.56
N ILE A 505 12.19 -3.04 18.40
CA ILE A 505 10.93 -3.68 17.99
C ILE A 505 10.59 -4.74 19.04
N TYR A 506 9.61 -4.46 19.91
CA TYR A 506 9.36 -5.32 21.08
C TYR A 506 7.92 -5.26 21.59
N ALA A 507 7.46 -6.31 22.28
CA ALA A 507 6.18 -6.36 22.99
C ALA A 507 4.97 -5.99 22.12
N ASN A 508 4.86 -6.64 20.97
CA ASN A 508 3.71 -6.50 20.09
C ASN A 508 2.74 -7.68 20.32
N ALA A 509 1.48 -7.39 20.61
CA ALA A 509 0.49 -8.36 21.06
C ALA A 509 -0.18 -9.10 19.89
N GLY A 510 -0.53 -10.36 20.10
CA GLY A 510 -1.23 -11.18 19.10
C GLY A 510 -0.39 -11.55 17.87
N ALA A 511 0.90 -11.15 17.84
CA ALA A 511 1.89 -11.63 16.91
C ALA A 511 2.79 -12.68 17.56
N SER A 512 3.11 -13.73 16.81
CA SER A 512 4.10 -14.76 17.15
C SER A 512 5.52 -14.28 16.88
N ASN A 513 5.69 -13.22 16.07
CA ASN A 513 6.98 -12.62 15.79
C ASN A 513 6.95 -11.09 15.94
N GLY A 514 8.09 -10.45 16.18
CA GLY A 514 8.23 -8.99 16.08
C GLY A 514 8.35 -8.53 14.63
N LEU A 515 9.09 -9.31 13.83
CA LEU A 515 9.35 -9.04 12.42
C LEU A 515 9.09 -10.29 11.57
N VAL A 516 8.46 -10.09 10.42
CA VAL A 516 8.34 -11.12 9.39
C VAL A 516 8.95 -10.62 8.08
N ASN A 517 9.82 -11.43 7.49
CA ASN A 517 10.39 -11.21 6.17
C ASN A 517 9.98 -12.39 5.26
N ASN A 518 9.18 -12.13 4.23
CA ASN A 518 8.56 -13.17 3.41
C ASN A 518 8.83 -12.95 1.92
N VAL A 519 9.20 -14.03 1.23
CA VAL A 519 9.24 -14.10 -0.23
C VAL A 519 8.17 -15.06 -0.71
N VAL A 520 7.31 -14.57 -1.60
CA VAL A 520 6.42 -15.40 -2.40
C VAL A 520 6.82 -15.23 -3.86
N THR A 521 7.17 -16.33 -4.52
CA THR A 521 7.58 -16.32 -5.93
C THR A 521 6.43 -15.85 -6.83
N GLY A 522 6.75 -15.10 -7.88
CA GLY A 522 5.75 -14.74 -8.90
C GLY A 522 5.31 -15.93 -9.73
N THR A 523 4.19 -15.76 -10.42
CA THR A 523 3.50 -16.79 -11.22
C THR A 523 3.92 -16.79 -12.68
N LEU A 524 4.57 -15.72 -13.16
CA LEU A 524 5.09 -15.64 -14.53
C LEU A 524 6.45 -16.34 -14.65
N ALA A 525 6.65 -17.07 -15.75
CA ALA A 525 7.94 -17.73 -16.04
C ALA A 525 9.14 -16.76 -16.14
N SER A 526 8.88 -15.47 -16.38
CA SER A 526 9.89 -14.39 -16.37
C SER A 526 10.29 -13.93 -14.97
N ASN A 527 9.54 -14.30 -13.93
CA ASN A 527 9.87 -14.00 -12.54
C ASN A 527 10.65 -15.18 -11.94
N THR A 528 11.97 -15.11 -12.07
CA THR A 528 12.87 -16.17 -11.61
C THR A 528 13.41 -15.95 -10.19
N GLY A 529 12.91 -14.97 -9.42
CA GLY A 529 13.36 -14.80 -8.03
C GLY A 529 13.05 -13.47 -7.37
N ASN A 530 11.85 -13.34 -6.80
CA ASN A 530 11.55 -12.27 -5.85
C ASN A 530 12.56 -12.27 -4.69
N ILE A 531 12.88 -11.08 -4.17
CA ILE A 531 13.89 -10.91 -3.12
C ILE A 531 13.29 -10.14 -1.95
N ALA A 532 13.32 -10.74 -0.76
CA ALA A 532 13.02 -10.04 0.48
C ALA A 532 14.26 -10.06 1.39
N GLN A 533 14.84 -8.88 1.61
CA GLN A 533 16.08 -8.73 2.37
C GLN A 533 15.84 -7.89 3.61
N LEU A 534 16.31 -8.39 4.75
CA LEU A 534 16.40 -7.67 6.01
C LEU A 534 17.87 -7.46 6.39
N ILE A 535 18.26 -6.22 6.64
CA ILE A 535 19.59 -5.84 7.08
C ILE A 535 19.49 -5.21 8.46
N TYR A 536 20.18 -5.79 9.43
CA TYR A 536 20.45 -5.13 10.69
C TYR A 536 21.76 -4.35 10.57
N GLY A 537 21.74 -3.07 10.92
CA GLY A 537 22.94 -2.25 11.08
C GLY A 537 23.01 -1.67 12.49
N GLY A 538 24.22 -1.44 13.01
CA GLY A 538 24.41 -1.00 14.39
C GLY A 538 23.84 -1.99 15.43
N GLY A 539 23.53 -1.50 16.63
CA GLY A 539 22.84 -2.29 17.65
C GLY A 539 21.33 -2.30 17.40
N ASN A 540 20.61 -3.36 17.77
CA ASN A 540 19.14 -3.41 17.68
C ASN A 540 18.58 -4.29 18.79
N ILE A 541 17.35 -4.01 19.23
CA ILE A 541 16.55 -4.94 20.04
C ILE A 541 15.35 -5.37 19.21
N VAL A 542 15.21 -6.67 18.99
CA VAL A 542 14.07 -7.28 18.30
C VAL A 542 13.69 -8.54 19.06
N ASP A 543 12.44 -8.65 19.52
CA ASP A 543 12.00 -9.81 20.29
C ASP A 543 12.15 -11.15 19.52
N SER A 544 11.89 -11.14 18.21
CA SER A 544 11.88 -12.32 17.35
C SER A 544 11.78 -11.94 15.87
N THR A 545 12.28 -12.80 15.00
CA THR A 545 12.24 -12.59 13.54
C THR A 545 11.99 -13.91 12.83
N ALA A 546 11.03 -13.93 11.91
CA ALA A 546 10.74 -15.08 11.07
C ALA A 546 11.00 -14.77 9.59
N ASN A 547 11.66 -15.73 8.93
CA ASN A 547 11.88 -15.70 7.49
C ASN A 547 11.05 -16.80 6.82
N PHE A 548 10.41 -16.44 5.71
CA PHE A 548 9.64 -17.36 4.89
C PHE A 548 10.10 -17.34 3.43
N GLY A 549 9.97 -18.48 2.74
CA GLY A 549 10.48 -18.65 1.39
C GLY A 549 12.00 -18.51 1.33
N THR A 550 12.49 -17.78 0.33
CA THR A 550 13.93 -17.50 0.14
C THR A 550 14.39 -16.21 0.80
N ALA A 551 13.63 -15.69 1.78
CA ALA A 551 13.96 -14.45 2.49
C ALA A 551 15.30 -14.57 3.25
N THR A 552 16.09 -13.51 3.22
CA THR A 552 17.44 -13.48 3.82
C THR A 552 17.57 -12.36 4.84
N ASN A 553 18.31 -12.64 5.93
CA ASN A 553 18.70 -11.64 6.92
C ASN A 553 20.23 -11.55 6.97
N SER A 554 20.76 -10.35 7.14
CA SER A 554 22.20 -10.10 7.24
C SER A 554 22.52 -8.98 8.24
N GLY A 555 23.78 -8.89 8.64
CA GLY A 555 24.26 -7.91 9.63
C GLY A 555 24.32 -8.48 11.06
N PRO A 556 24.61 -7.64 12.06
CA PRO A 556 24.69 -8.06 13.46
C PRO A 556 23.35 -8.59 13.95
N ALA A 557 23.36 -9.70 14.69
CA ALA A 557 22.15 -10.24 15.28
C ALA A 557 21.57 -9.27 16.31
N PRO A 558 20.25 -9.02 16.32
CA PRO A 558 19.62 -8.17 17.31
C PRO A 558 19.65 -8.82 18.70
N LEU A 559 19.65 -7.98 19.74
CA LEU A 559 19.38 -8.40 21.11
C LEU A 559 17.90 -8.78 21.26
N VAL A 560 17.63 -9.83 22.02
CA VAL A 560 16.26 -10.28 22.33
C VAL A 560 15.84 -9.94 23.78
N ALA A 561 16.69 -9.20 24.50
CA ALA A 561 16.43 -8.81 25.87
C ALA A 561 15.30 -7.76 25.94
N ASN A 562 14.50 -7.83 27.00
CA ASN A 562 13.45 -6.84 27.24
C ASN A 562 14.08 -5.43 27.33
N PRO A 563 13.69 -4.48 26.46
CA PRO A 563 14.25 -3.14 26.43
C PRO A 563 13.83 -2.29 27.63
N ASN A 564 12.93 -2.77 28.51
CA ASN A 564 12.45 -2.03 29.68
C ASN A 564 11.99 -0.61 29.33
N VAL A 565 11.20 -0.49 28.26
CA VAL A 565 10.55 0.76 27.86
C VAL A 565 9.33 1.05 28.74
N GLY A 566 9.17 2.30 29.14
CA GLY A 566 7.99 2.80 29.84
C GLY A 566 6.76 2.94 28.92
N PRO A 567 5.60 3.36 29.46
CA PRO A 567 4.40 3.60 28.65
C PRO A 567 4.59 4.76 27.67
N LEU A 568 3.76 4.81 26.62
CA LEU A 568 3.64 5.98 25.76
C LEU A 568 3.09 7.15 26.57
N GLN A 569 3.90 8.18 26.79
CA GLN A 569 3.52 9.35 27.58
C GLN A 569 4.37 10.56 27.19
N ASN A 570 4.08 11.71 27.79
CA ASN A 570 4.90 12.89 27.66
C ASN A 570 6.18 12.72 28.50
N ASN A 571 7.30 12.42 27.87
CA ASN A 571 8.62 12.37 28.52
C ASN A 571 9.47 13.61 28.18
N GLY A 572 8.83 14.71 27.77
CA GLY A 572 9.49 15.89 27.19
C GLY A 572 9.41 15.91 25.65
N GLY A 573 9.91 16.99 25.06
CA GLY A 573 9.93 17.17 23.60
C GLY A 573 8.58 17.53 22.97
N ASN A 574 8.52 17.44 21.64
CA ASN A 574 7.36 17.85 20.85
C ASN A 574 6.31 16.74 20.70
N THR A 575 6.66 15.46 20.85
CA THR A 575 5.75 14.32 20.65
C THR A 575 5.91 13.30 21.78
N LEU A 576 4.89 12.44 21.97
CA LEU A 576 4.94 11.41 23.01
C LEU A 576 6.01 10.36 22.69
N THR A 577 6.60 9.78 23.72
CA THR A 577 7.65 8.76 23.56
C THR A 577 7.48 7.64 24.56
N MET A 578 8.25 6.57 24.39
CA MET A 578 8.41 5.52 25.39
C MET A 578 9.84 5.61 25.96
N ALA A 579 9.96 6.19 27.15
CA ALA A 579 11.26 6.40 27.79
C ALA A 579 11.91 5.08 28.24
N LEU A 580 13.24 5.01 28.21
CA LEU A 580 13.99 3.88 28.75
C LEU A 580 14.02 3.93 30.28
N ALA A 581 13.80 2.78 30.93
CA ALA A 581 13.98 2.65 32.37
C ALA A 581 15.47 2.46 32.72
N ALA A 582 15.85 2.82 33.96
CA ALA A 582 17.19 2.58 34.47
C ALA A 582 17.58 1.09 34.40
N GLY A 583 18.79 0.80 33.90
CA GLY A 583 19.26 -0.56 33.68
C GLY A 583 18.69 -1.24 32.43
N SER A 584 18.03 -0.49 31.55
CA SER A 584 17.62 -0.98 30.24
C SER A 584 18.84 -1.47 29.42
N PRO A 585 18.73 -2.61 28.71
CA PRO A 585 19.77 -3.06 27.78
C PRO A 585 19.86 -2.18 26.51
N ALA A 586 18.96 -1.21 26.34
CA ALA A 586 18.99 -0.26 25.24
C ALA A 586 19.93 0.93 25.50
N ILE A 587 20.32 1.17 26.76
CA ILE A 587 21.17 2.31 27.15
C ILE A 587 22.62 2.07 26.68
N ASP A 588 23.23 3.06 26.04
CA ASP A 588 24.58 3.04 25.44
C ASP A 588 24.81 1.84 24.49
N ALA A 589 23.75 1.28 23.92
CA ALA A 589 23.80 0.05 23.11
C ALA A 589 23.71 0.32 21.59
N GLY A 590 23.49 1.57 21.19
CA GLY A 590 23.51 2.00 19.80
C GLY A 590 24.94 2.20 19.28
N MET A 591 25.04 2.24 17.96
CA MET A 591 26.29 2.54 17.26
C MET A 591 26.20 3.92 16.60
N ALA A 592 27.11 4.82 16.95
CA ALA A 592 27.26 6.10 16.28
C ALA A 592 27.89 5.89 14.90
N CYS A 593 27.06 5.85 13.86
CA CYS A 593 27.50 5.75 12.47
C CYS A 593 27.54 7.15 11.85
N ALA A 594 28.69 7.55 11.27
CA ALA A 594 28.82 8.82 10.56
C ALA A 594 27.78 8.92 9.43
N GLY A 595 27.01 10.02 9.40
CA GLY A 595 25.95 10.26 8.41
C GLY A 595 24.61 9.56 8.70
N ASN A 596 24.57 8.62 9.65
CA ASN A 596 23.34 7.88 10.03
C ASN A 596 22.95 8.08 11.49
N THR A 597 23.63 8.96 12.24
CA THR A 597 23.26 9.30 13.62
C THR A 597 22.59 10.67 13.63
N PRO A 598 21.28 10.76 13.95
CA PRO A 598 20.60 12.04 14.11
C PRO A 598 21.25 12.88 15.20
N ALA A 599 21.25 14.21 15.05
CA ALA A 599 21.83 15.12 16.03
C ALA A 599 21.15 15.00 17.41
N THR A 600 19.82 14.82 17.40
CA THR A 600 19.01 14.66 18.59
C THR A 600 18.13 13.42 18.53
N ASP A 601 17.60 12.99 19.67
CA ASP A 601 16.54 12.00 19.80
C ASP A 601 15.15 12.62 19.51
N GLN A 602 14.08 11.88 19.78
CA GLN A 602 12.70 12.33 19.55
C GLN A 602 12.28 13.49 20.47
N ILE A 603 12.91 13.64 21.65
CA ILE A 603 12.58 14.72 22.59
C ILE A 603 13.49 15.96 22.48
N GLY A 604 14.50 15.90 21.62
CA GLY A 604 15.43 17.00 21.35
C GLY A 604 16.75 16.92 22.12
N ASN A 605 17.00 15.80 22.80
CA ASN A 605 18.24 15.51 23.51
C ASN A 605 19.33 15.10 22.53
N ALA A 606 20.60 15.45 22.75
CA ALA A 606 21.64 15.02 21.83
C ALA A 606 21.90 13.51 21.96
N ARG A 607 22.03 12.80 20.83
CA ARG A 607 22.23 11.34 20.80
C ARG A 607 23.61 10.87 21.27
N VAL A 608 24.55 11.78 21.49
CA VAL A 608 25.85 11.42 22.06
C VAL A 608 26.05 12.33 23.26
N TRP A 609 25.42 11.95 24.36
CA TRP A 609 25.57 12.61 25.66
C TRP A 609 26.60 11.91 26.56
N ALA A 610 26.86 10.63 26.33
CA ALA A 610 27.83 9.81 27.07
C ALA A 610 28.71 8.99 26.11
N ARG A 611 28.81 7.67 26.30
CA ARG A 611 29.77 6.82 25.57
C ARG A 611 29.24 6.39 24.20
N ALA A 612 27.93 6.16 24.07
CA ALA A 612 27.27 5.74 22.83
C ALA A 612 25.81 6.21 22.83
N PRO A 613 25.16 6.32 21.65
CA PRO A 613 23.73 6.60 21.59
C PRO A 613 22.90 5.43 22.14
N ASP A 614 21.71 5.72 22.65
CA ASP A 614 20.76 4.69 23.05
C ASP A 614 20.02 4.10 21.85
N LEU A 615 19.58 2.85 21.99
CA LEU A 615 18.66 2.25 21.03
C LEU A 615 17.26 2.85 21.15
N GLY A 616 16.62 3.06 20.00
CA GLY A 616 15.24 3.54 19.92
C GLY A 616 15.12 5.06 19.84
N ALA A 617 13.87 5.53 19.91
CA ALA A 617 13.53 6.92 19.64
C ALA A 617 13.89 7.89 20.78
N TYR A 618 14.15 7.38 21.99
CA TYR A 618 14.41 8.15 23.19
C TYR A 618 15.85 7.92 23.69
N GLU A 619 16.52 9.00 24.08
CA GLU A 619 17.83 9.00 24.74
C GLU A 619 17.66 9.19 26.25
N TYR A 620 18.17 8.24 27.02
CA TYR A 620 18.17 8.25 28.47
C TYR A 620 19.17 9.28 29.02
N ALA A 621 18.62 10.36 29.57
CA ALA A 621 19.40 11.34 30.31
C ALA A 621 19.79 10.81 31.70
N SER A 622 20.88 10.04 31.83
CA SER A 622 21.58 10.02 33.12
C SER A 622 22.33 11.35 33.26
N GLN A 623 22.14 12.10 34.36
CA GLN A 623 22.93 13.31 34.61
C GLN A 623 24.42 13.03 34.34
N ALA A 624 25.12 13.98 33.72
CA ALA A 624 26.56 13.98 33.56
C ALA A 624 27.24 13.93 34.94
N GLY A 625 27.33 12.72 35.51
CA GLY A 625 27.86 12.43 36.83
C GLY A 625 29.08 11.56 36.68
N SER A 626 30.23 12.22 36.56
CA SER A 626 31.57 11.68 36.79
C SER A 626 31.87 10.30 36.20
N ASN A 627 32.32 10.24 34.96
CA ASN A 627 33.36 9.27 34.62
C ASN A 627 34.43 9.94 33.78
N ASP A 628 35.60 9.94 34.38
CA ASP A 628 36.90 10.43 33.97
C ASP A 628 37.19 10.22 32.47
N ASP A 629 37.21 11.33 31.74
CA ASP A 629 37.46 11.42 30.29
C ASP A 629 38.98 11.28 29.99
N ILE A 630 39.67 10.35 30.68
CA ILE A 630 41.12 10.16 30.56
C ILE A 630 41.48 9.11 29.49
N PHE A 631 40.52 8.32 28.99
CA PHE A 631 40.80 7.28 27.97
C PHE A 631 39.81 7.21 26.79
N GLY A 632 38.95 8.21 26.57
CA GLY A 632 37.98 8.21 25.46
C GLY A 632 38.58 8.39 24.06
N GLY A 633 39.87 8.74 23.97
CA GLY A 633 40.56 8.96 22.71
C GLY A 633 41.30 7.71 22.23
N ASN A 634 40.86 7.17 21.09
CA ASN A 634 41.46 6.10 20.29
C ASN A 634 41.42 4.69 20.88
N PHE A 635 40.61 3.83 20.27
CA PHE A 635 40.97 2.56 19.59
C PHE A 635 39.65 1.83 19.31
N ASP A 636 39.24 1.76 18.03
CA ASP A 636 38.22 0.86 17.43
C ASP A 636 36.90 1.40 16.82
N ALA A 637 36.62 2.71 16.77
CA ALA A 637 35.32 3.18 16.20
C ALA A 637 35.25 3.30 14.65
N ALA A 638 36.34 3.05 13.90
CA ALA A 638 36.38 3.44 12.48
C ALA A 638 36.11 2.30 11.46
N ASN A 639 35.94 1.04 11.86
CA ASN A 639 36.00 -0.09 10.90
C ASN A 639 34.90 -1.16 11.02
N GLN A 640 33.73 -0.85 11.59
CA GLN A 640 32.61 -1.81 11.67
C GLN A 640 31.28 -1.27 11.12
N CYS A 641 31.29 -0.62 9.96
CA CYS A 641 30.06 -0.23 9.26
C CYS A 641 29.90 -1.01 7.94
N PRO A 642 29.09 -2.07 7.90
CA PRO A 642 28.35 -2.46 6.70
C PRO A 642 27.10 -1.59 6.47
#